data_AF-U2DVR8-F1
#
_entry.id   AF-U2DVR8-F1
#
_cell.length_a   1.000
_cell.length_b   1.000
_cell.length_c   1.000
_cell.angle_alpha   90.00
_cell.angle_beta   90.00
_cell.angle_gamma   90.00
#
_symmetry.space_group_name_H-M   'P 1'
#
loop_
_entity.id
_entity.type
_entity.pdbx_description
1 polymer ?
#
loop_
_entity_poly.entity_id
_entity_poly.type
_entity_poly.pdbx_seq_one_letter_code
_entity_poly.pdbx_strand_id
1 'polypeptide(L)'
;MKKLTNFLVILLSSVVLFSCSYDDSFLKEEIEKMKTDIKSLKEQTTSLKTVVDALNAGKVITNVKKLADDKGYKITFNDGAAIEVLNGEKAPVIGIQESENVYYWTITTNGKTEFLLDKNNHKLPVSGKEGKPGNTPELGIDAEGYWTVNNIRIKDGNGKDIKAEGDSFFKEVKENESEVTFVLADGKTIVIPKVGDTFLYFELPENVQMFVGKPGENLRLRIKFANIDAMEITTKPNQWRVNLHRPDKYVNVSIPKDAKFGVYEVVLRGLDKKGLVFMAVAKISIAAAQGFTDPMGAFILNEGNMTTENGSLIFISSSGHVFDKAYANINGQELGNVTQDLFIKDKKIWIISQNGTVAATGTVFKNEGMLVVANAETMKRVAVYDEVLKENGKYKLSWPTHLAVLNDENVFIRDNQGVSLFNSKTEELTLIPNTRGAAKNRMAVANNKVFVIKSRQLIVFEADKKEIVHTIDMGAAISGVITSKDGNLWVSTTGNPNKISKVDSKTFTILKENAITEGRVSNGFWSTPGITAKGDTLYYSGGSPVIYRHIFSTGESKKMIDTKTLVSNANMVYNGPGVHPITGDVYINTIKGFGWDFTINNISVFNFDEKLPSPLKANYEDYTRFPAGIFFSANFK
;
A
#
# COMPACT_ATOMS: atom_id res chain seq x y z
N MET A 1 29.07 -62.86 -1.89
CA MET A 1 29.22 -62.59 -0.45
C MET A 1 30.21 -61.48 -0.07
N LYS A 2 30.91 -60.80 -1.00
CA LYS A 2 31.72 -59.59 -0.70
C LYS A 2 31.03 -58.25 -1.00
N LYS A 3 29.86 -58.26 -1.64
CA LYS A 3 29.07 -57.04 -1.93
C LYS A 3 27.97 -56.74 -0.88
N LEU A 4 27.64 -57.70 -0.01
CA LEU A 4 26.64 -57.50 1.05
C LEU A 4 27.25 -56.92 2.34
N THR A 5 28.53 -57.19 2.59
CA THR A 5 29.29 -56.67 3.74
C THR A 5 29.57 -55.16 3.63
N ASN A 6 29.77 -54.66 2.41
CA ASN A 6 30.02 -53.23 2.19
C ASN A 6 28.75 -52.37 2.34
N PHE A 7 27.56 -52.94 2.13
CA PHE A 7 26.30 -52.22 2.34
C PHE A 7 25.96 -52.08 3.84
N LEU A 8 26.34 -53.04 4.67
CA LEU A 8 26.09 -52.99 6.13
C LEU A 8 27.00 -51.96 6.84
N VAL A 9 28.23 -51.76 6.36
CA VAL A 9 29.17 -50.77 6.92
C VAL A 9 28.78 -49.33 6.54
N ILE A 10 28.20 -49.11 5.36
CA ILE A 10 27.70 -47.80 4.93
C ILE A 10 26.39 -47.45 5.66
N LEU A 11 25.54 -48.44 5.96
CA LEU A 11 24.30 -48.24 6.73
C LEU A 11 24.55 -48.02 8.24
N LEU A 12 25.63 -48.58 8.81
CA LEU A 12 26.02 -48.30 10.20
C LEU A 12 26.79 -46.97 10.37
N SER A 13 27.37 -46.44 9.29
CA SER A 13 28.05 -45.12 9.31
C SER A 13 27.08 -43.95 9.19
N SER A 14 25.81 -44.20 8.85
CA SER A 14 24.77 -43.17 8.68
C SER A 14 23.95 -42.90 9.95
N VAL A 15 24.20 -43.63 11.05
CA VAL A 15 23.50 -43.46 12.34
C VAL A 15 24.34 -42.72 13.39
N VAL A 16 25.58 -42.33 13.09
CA VAL A 16 26.47 -41.61 14.05
C VAL A 16 26.65 -40.11 13.72
N LEU A 17 25.93 -39.55 12.74
CA LEU A 17 26.03 -38.12 12.39
C LEU A 17 24.82 -37.25 12.76
N PHE A 18 23.85 -37.76 13.53
CA PHE A 18 22.73 -36.98 14.04
C PHE A 18 22.76 -36.83 15.58
N SER A 19 23.86 -36.31 16.12
CA SER A 19 23.83 -35.76 17.49
C SER A 19 24.63 -34.46 17.66
N CYS A 20 24.85 -33.69 16.61
CA CYS A 20 25.25 -32.30 16.76
C CYS A 20 23.99 -31.44 16.68
N SER A 21 23.50 -30.99 17.83
CA SER A 21 22.62 -29.82 17.87
C SER A 21 23.34 -28.67 17.18
N TYR A 22 22.82 -28.23 16.04
CA TYR A 22 23.35 -27.06 15.34
C TYR A 22 23.06 -25.83 16.20
N ASP A 23 24.08 -25.33 16.87
CA ASP A 23 23.98 -24.11 17.67
C ASP A 23 24.05 -22.89 16.75
N ASP A 24 22.88 -22.39 16.37
CA ASP A 24 22.67 -21.21 15.54
C ASP A 24 22.46 -19.94 16.37
N SER A 25 22.78 -19.96 17.67
CA SER A 25 22.57 -18.83 18.58
C SER A 25 23.30 -17.57 18.11
N PHE A 26 24.52 -17.73 17.58
CA PHE A 26 25.29 -16.64 16.97
C PHE A 26 24.57 -16.00 15.77
N LEU A 27 24.00 -16.83 14.87
CA LEU A 27 23.27 -16.33 13.71
C LEU A 27 21.96 -15.63 14.12
N LYS A 28 21.30 -16.13 15.17
CA LYS A 28 20.11 -15.47 15.75
C LYS A 28 20.45 -14.12 16.36
N GLU A 29 21.56 -14.03 17.08
CA GLU A 29 22.06 -12.77 17.65
C GLU A 29 22.44 -11.76 16.56
N GLU A 30 23.14 -12.18 15.50
CA GLU A 30 23.42 -11.32 14.34
C GLU A 30 22.13 -10.86 13.63
N ILE A 31 21.13 -11.72 13.52
CA ILE A 31 19.83 -11.37 12.93
C ILE A 31 19.09 -10.34 13.79
N GLU A 32 19.09 -10.49 15.12
CA GLU A 32 18.46 -9.51 16.01
C GLU A 32 19.22 -8.17 16.01
N LYS A 33 20.55 -8.20 15.88
CA LYS A 33 21.38 -7.00 15.68
C LYS A 33 21.03 -6.29 14.36
N MET A 34 20.99 -7.02 13.25
CA MET A 34 20.58 -6.46 11.95
C MET A 34 19.15 -5.91 11.97
N LYS A 35 18.21 -6.55 12.66
CA LYS A 35 16.84 -6.02 12.83
C LYS A 35 16.84 -4.69 13.59
N THR A 36 17.67 -4.58 14.62
CA THR A 36 17.83 -3.36 15.42
C THR A 36 18.45 -2.23 14.58
N ASP A 37 19.50 -2.53 13.82
CA ASP A 37 20.15 -1.58 12.90
C ASP A 37 19.20 -1.11 11.80
N ILE A 38 18.43 -2.03 11.20
CA ILE A 38 17.40 -1.72 10.18
C ILE A 38 16.30 -0.84 10.78
N LYS A 39 15.88 -1.09 12.02
CA LYS A 39 14.90 -0.26 12.71
C LYS A 39 15.42 1.17 12.89
N SER A 40 16.64 1.31 13.40
CA SER A 40 17.31 2.61 13.58
C SER A 40 17.47 3.35 12.24
N LEU A 41 17.99 2.68 11.21
CA LEU A 41 18.14 3.26 9.87
C LEU A 41 16.79 3.71 9.29
N LYS A 42 15.71 2.95 9.49
CA LYS A 42 14.35 3.34 9.04
C LYS A 42 13.83 4.57 9.76
N GLU A 43 14.02 4.66 11.08
CA GLU A 43 13.63 5.82 11.88
C GLU A 43 14.40 7.06 11.40
N GLN A 44 15.72 6.97 11.25
CA GLN A 44 16.53 8.08 10.74
C GLN A 44 16.19 8.45 9.29
N THR A 45 15.92 7.48 8.41
CA THR A 45 15.48 7.73 7.01
C THR A 45 14.13 8.44 7.00
N THR A 46 13.24 8.09 7.93
CA THR A 46 11.93 8.74 8.09
C THR A 46 12.08 10.19 8.55
N SER A 47 12.96 10.45 9.52
CA SER A 47 13.27 11.82 9.96
C SER A 47 13.88 12.65 8.82
N LEU A 48 14.88 12.14 8.10
CA LEU A 48 15.49 12.83 6.95
C LEU A 48 14.47 13.11 5.83
N LYS A 49 13.67 12.11 5.46
CA LYS A 49 12.62 12.27 4.47
C LYS A 49 11.62 13.33 4.88
N THR A 50 11.20 13.36 6.15
CA THR A 50 10.23 14.34 6.64
C THR A 50 10.79 15.76 6.61
N VAL A 51 12.08 15.95 6.93
CA VAL A 51 12.77 17.25 6.78
C VAL A 51 12.82 17.69 5.31
N VAL A 52 13.13 16.78 4.38
CA VAL A 52 13.15 17.06 2.93
C VAL A 52 11.74 17.35 2.39
N ASP A 53 10.73 16.59 2.80
CA ASP A 53 9.33 16.81 2.42
C ASP A 53 8.81 18.14 2.99
N ALA A 54 9.20 18.49 4.22
CA ALA A 54 8.87 19.77 4.84
C ALA A 54 9.49 20.94 4.05
N LEU A 55 10.76 20.82 3.64
CA LEU A 55 11.41 21.80 2.78
C LEU A 55 10.68 21.95 1.43
N ASN A 56 10.42 20.83 0.75
CA ASN A 56 9.76 20.83 -0.57
C ASN A 56 8.31 21.37 -0.51
N ALA A 57 7.61 21.16 0.61
CA ALA A 57 6.27 21.66 0.83
C ALA A 57 6.22 23.08 1.43
N GLY A 58 7.37 23.74 1.63
CA GLY A 58 7.45 25.08 2.23
C GLY A 58 6.92 25.14 3.66
N LYS A 59 7.01 24.02 4.41
CA LYS A 59 6.59 23.96 5.81
C LYS A 59 7.54 24.77 6.69
N VAL A 60 7.03 25.15 7.85
CA VAL A 60 7.75 25.96 8.84
C VAL A 60 7.69 25.28 10.21
N ILE A 61 8.74 25.45 11.02
CA ILE A 61 8.87 24.81 12.34
C ILE A 61 8.15 25.61 13.42
N THR A 62 7.16 25.03 14.08
CA THR A 62 6.39 25.65 15.16
C THR A 62 7.01 25.48 16.53
N ASN A 63 7.79 24.43 16.75
CA ASN A 63 8.39 24.13 18.05
C ASN A 63 9.65 23.27 17.92
N VAL A 64 10.64 23.54 18.77
CA VAL A 64 11.86 22.72 18.95
C VAL A 64 11.99 22.43 20.44
N LYS A 65 11.92 21.15 20.81
CA LYS A 65 12.04 20.71 22.20
C LYS A 65 13.20 19.73 22.34
N LYS A 66 14.15 20.01 23.22
CA LYS A 66 15.19 19.01 23.57
C LYS A 66 14.56 17.76 24.19
N LEU A 67 15.02 16.60 23.76
CA LEU A 67 14.67 15.30 24.35
C LEU A 67 15.41 15.11 25.69
N ALA A 68 14.93 14.20 26.54
CA ALA A 68 15.57 13.88 27.82
C ALA A 68 16.99 13.32 27.59
N ASP A 69 17.88 13.54 28.58
CA ASP A 69 19.27 13.06 28.59
C ASP A 69 20.13 13.53 27.39
N ASP A 70 19.83 14.69 26.79
CA ASP A 70 20.53 15.25 25.62
C ASP A 70 20.59 14.32 24.39
N LYS A 71 19.64 13.38 24.28
CA LYS A 71 19.56 12.39 23.19
C LYS A 71 19.17 12.96 21.83
N GLY A 72 18.72 14.21 21.75
CA GLY A 72 18.30 14.84 20.49
C GLY A 72 17.23 15.92 20.65
N TYR A 73 16.50 16.19 19.56
CA TYR A 73 15.49 17.23 19.45
C TYR A 73 14.18 16.67 18.90
N LYS A 74 13.06 17.10 19.47
CA LYS A 74 11.72 16.95 18.89
C LYS A 74 11.36 18.23 18.13
N ILE A 75 11.18 18.12 16.82
CA ILE A 75 10.83 19.22 15.92
C ILE A 75 9.36 19.10 15.52
N THR A 76 8.59 20.17 15.63
CA THR A 76 7.17 20.22 15.23
C THR A 76 6.97 21.20 14.09
N PHE A 77 6.12 20.87 13.12
CA PHE A 77 5.80 21.69 11.94
C PHE A 77 4.41 22.35 12.04
N ASN A 78 4.10 23.26 11.12
CA ASN A 78 2.84 24.03 11.10
C ASN A 78 1.57 23.21 10.78
N ASP A 79 1.73 22.00 10.25
CA ASP A 79 0.64 21.03 10.03
C ASP A 79 0.43 20.09 11.23
N GLY A 80 1.17 20.30 12.33
CA GLY A 80 1.12 19.47 13.52
C GLY A 80 1.97 18.19 13.44
N ALA A 81 2.59 17.90 12.30
CA ALA A 81 3.54 16.80 12.20
C ALA A 81 4.76 17.08 13.10
N ALA A 82 5.30 16.04 13.73
CA ALA A 82 6.51 16.15 14.54
C ALA A 82 7.48 15.00 14.22
N ILE A 83 8.77 15.28 14.33
CA ILE A 83 9.85 14.30 14.21
C ILE A 83 10.76 14.36 15.42
N GLU A 84 11.44 13.24 15.69
CA GLU A 84 12.55 13.18 16.63
C GLU A 84 13.85 13.04 15.82
N VAL A 85 14.76 13.96 16.07
CA VAL A 85 16.10 13.98 15.50
C VAL A 85 17.07 13.64 16.62
N LEU A 86 17.59 12.42 16.58
CA LEU A 86 18.53 11.93 17.57
C LEU A 86 19.94 12.45 17.28
N ASN A 87 20.68 12.78 18.34
CA ASN A 87 22.08 13.12 18.24
C ASN A 87 22.87 11.82 17.91
N GLY A 88 23.78 11.89 16.94
CA GLY A 88 24.78 10.82 16.78
C GLY A 88 25.85 10.96 17.86
N GLU A 89 26.14 9.90 18.61
CA GLU A 89 27.33 9.90 19.47
C GLU A 89 28.61 9.73 18.63
N LYS A 90 29.71 10.33 19.07
CA LYS A 90 31.00 10.17 18.40
C LYS A 90 31.51 8.75 18.64
N ALA A 91 31.56 7.93 17.58
CA ALA A 91 32.21 6.63 17.65
C ALA A 91 33.67 6.77 18.10
N PRO A 92 34.18 5.86 18.96
CA PRO A 92 35.59 5.83 19.31
C PRO A 92 36.45 5.63 18.07
N VAL A 93 37.48 6.47 17.89
CA VAL A 93 38.45 6.34 16.79
C VAL A 93 39.65 5.55 17.29
N ILE A 94 39.93 4.41 16.66
CA ILE A 94 41.15 3.62 16.93
C ILE A 94 42.30 4.18 16.12
N GLY A 95 43.41 4.46 16.80
CA GLY A 95 44.63 5.01 16.22
C GLY A 95 45.87 4.25 16.66
N ILE A 96 47.03 4.77 16.27
CA ILE A 96 48.33 4.24 16.62
C ILE A 96 49.16 5.41 17.19
N GLN A 97 49.84 5.19 18.31
CA GLN A 97 50.74 6.18 18.91
C GLN A 97 52.04 5.50 19.37
N GLU A 98 53.17 6.13 19.07
CA GLU A 98 54.48 5.65 19.52
C GLU A 98 54.75 6.08 20.98
N SER A 99 55.24 5.14 21.78
CA SER A 99 55.72 5.34 23.16
C SER A 99 56.88 4.39 23.39
N GLU A 100 57.98 4.83 24.00
CA GLU A 100 59.12 3.94 24.33
C GLU A 100 59.68 3.14 23.12
N ASN A 101 59.75 3.76 21.93
CA ASN A 101 60.13 3.14 20.64
C ASN A 101 59.25 1.96 20.20
N VAL A 102 58.02 1.87 20.71
CA VAL A 102 57.04 0.86 20.32
C VAL A 102 55.74 1.57 19.94
N TYR A 103 55.15 1.18 18.81
CA TYR A 103 53.82 1.64 18.42
C TYR A 103 52.76 0.89 19.22
N TYR A 104 51.83 1.61 19.84
CA TYR A 104 50.71 1.06 20.60
C TYR A 104 49.38 1.49 19.99
N TRP A 105 48.38 0.62 20.11
CA TRP A 105 47.00 0.96 19.76
C TRP A 105 46.46 2.00 20.73
N THR A 106 45.80 3.02 20.19
CA THR A 106 45.12 4.07 20.96
C THR A 106 43.64 4.11 20.63
N ILE A 107 42.87 4.69 21.53
CA ILE A 107 41.47 5.00 21.35
C ILE A 107 41.23 6.47 21.66
N THR A 108 40.52 7.15 20.76
CA THR A 108 40.10 8.52 20.95
C THR A 108 38.59 8.56 21.17
N THR A 109 38.17 9.00 22.36
CA THR A 109 36.76 9.21 22.71
C THR A 109 36.59 10.67 23.12
N ASN A 110 35.56 11.35 22.60
CA ASN A 110 35.27 12.75 22.92
C ASN A 110 36.47 13.72 22.78
N GLY A 111 37.40 13.43 21.86
CA GLY A 111 38.61 14.24 21.63
C GLY A 111 39.77 13.98 22.59
N LYS A 112 39.64 13.03 23.52
CA LYS A 112 40.72 12.57 24.40
C LYS A 112 41.27 11.24 23.91
N THR A 113 42.58 11.17 23.69
CA THR A 113 43.28 9.95 23.23
C THR A 113 43.94 9.23 24.39
N GLU A 114 43.68 7.93 24.54
CA GLU A 114 44.25 7.05 25.55
C GLU A 114 44.77 5.75 24.91
N PHE A 115 45.65 5.01 25.60
CA PHE A 115 46.15 3.72 25.12
C PHE A 115 45.13 2.62 25.34
N LEU A 116 44.96 1.74 24.36
CA LEU A 116 44.19 0.51 24.55
C LEU A 116 44.98 -0.47 25.42
N LEU A 117 44.29 -1.03 26.42
CA LEU A 117 44.88 -1.93 27.41
C LEU A 117 44.37 -3.37 27.24
N ASP A 118 45.21 -4.35 27.55
CA ASP A 118 44.81 -5.75 27.67
C ASP A 118 44.07 -6.03 28.99
N LYS A 119 43.59 -7.28 29.17
CA LYS A 119 42.93 -7.74 30.39
C LYS A 119 43.75 -7.59 31.68
N ASN A 120 45.06 -7.34 31.56
CA ASN A 120 46.00 -7.18 32.67
C ASN A 120 46.46 -5.71 32.82
N ASN A 121 45.81 -4.75 32.17
CA ASN A 121 46.15 -3.31 32.13
C ASN A 121 47.49 -2.97 31.44
N HIS A 122 48.00 -3.81 30.54
CA HIS A 122 49.18 -3.48 29.74
C HIS A 122 48.79 -2.84 28.40
N LYS A 123 49.57 -1.85 27.93
CA LYS A 123 49.38 -1.24 26.60
C LYS A 123 49.48 -2.29 25.50
N LEU A 124 48.55 -2.29 24.54
CA LEU A 124 48.53 -3.21 23.40
C LEU A 124 49.48 -2.74 22.28
N PRO A 125 50.62 -3.43 22.02
CA PRO A 125 51.52 -3.04 20.95
C PRO A 125 50.94 -3.38 19.57
N VAL A 126 51.23 -2.55 18.58
CA VAL A 126 50.83 -2.75 17.17
C VAL A 126 51.60 -3.89 16.50
N SER A 127 52.84 -4.14 16.94
CA SER A 127 53.71 -5.20 16.44
C SER A 127 54.06 -6.21 17.53
N GLY A 128 54.24 -7.48 17.14
CA GLY A 128 54.80 -8.52 18.01
C GLY A 128 56.32 -8.34 18.17
N LYS A 129 56.89 -8.80 19.29
CA LYS A 129 58.35 -8.94 19.44
C LYS A 129 58.89 -9.95 18.41
N GLU A 130 60.14 -9.77 17.99
CA GLU A 130 60.83 -10.68 17.06
C GLU A 130 60.55 -12.16 17.40
N GLY A 131 60.07 -12.92 16.42
CA GLY A 131 59.77 -14.34 16.55
C GLY A 131 58.41 -14.71 17.16
N LYS A 132 57.51 -13.74 17.44
CA LYS A 132 56.11 -14.01 17.83
C LYS A 132 55.12 -13.20 16.96
N PRO A 133 53.97 -13.76 16.54
CA PRO A 133 52.96 -13.01 15.80
C PRO A 133 52.46 -11.81 16.61
N GLY A 134 52.23 -10.67 15.93
CA GLY A 134 51.58 -9.52 16.53
C GLY A 134 50.11 -9.84 16.86
N ASN A 135 49.63 -9.32 18.00
CA ASN A 135 48.21 -9.44 18.35
C ASN A 135 47.45 -8.29 17.70
N THR A 136 46.85 -8.54 16.54
CA THR A 136 45.85 -7.63 15.98
C THR A 136 44.61 -7.69 16.88
N PRO A 137 44.18 -6.57 17.49
CA PRO A 137 43.00 -6.57 18.35
C PRO A 137 41.74 -6.91 17.54
N GLU A 138 40.92 -7.84 18.03
CA GLU A 138 39.61 -8.14 17.46
C GLU A 138 38.59 -7.14 17.98
N LEU A 139 38.06 -6.30 17.09
CA LEU A 139 36.99 -5.37 17.39
C LEU A 139 35.65 -6.08 17.28
N GLY A 140 34.80 -5.92 18.29
CA GLY A 140 33.48 -6.53 18.34
C GLY A 140 32.44 -5.63 19.01
N ILE A 141 31.20 -6.10 19.00
CA ILE A 141 30.12 -5.57 19.82
C ILE A 141 29.56 -6.77 20.58
N ASP A 142 29.49 -6.71 21.90
CA ASP A 142 28.97 -7.82 22.70
C ASP A 142 27.44 -7.93 22.65
N ALA A 143 26.90 -9.01 23.22
CA ALA A 143 25.47 -9.31 23.24
C ALA A 143 24.61 -8.23 23.95
N GLU A 144 25.23 -7.37 24.76
CA GLU A 144 24.54 -6.28 25.48
C GLU A 144 24.70 -4.93 24.76
N GLY A 145 25.33 -4.95 23.57
CA GLY A 145 25.45 -3.81 22.67
C GLY A 145 26.62 -2.88 23.00
N TYR A 146 27.66 -3.35 23.69
CA TYR A 146 28.84 -2.53 24.01
C TYR A 146 30.01 -2.81 23.08
N TRP A 147 30.78 -1.78 22.74
CA TRP A 147 32.01 -1.92 21.97
C TRP A 147 33.01 -2.79 22.76
N THR A 148 33.60 -3.78 22.09
CA THR A 148 34.63 -4.64 22.67
C THR A 148 35.92 -4.66 21.85
N VAL A 149 37.04 -4.86 22.55
CA VAL A 149 38.33 -5.23 21.98
C VAL A 149 38.75 -6.54 22.62
N ASN A 150 38.97 -7.59 21.82
CA ASN A 150 39.25 -8.95 22.29
C ASN A 150 38.23 -9.44 23.34
N ASN A 151 36.94 -9.17 23.11
CA ASN A 151 35.82 -9.47 24.02
C ASN A 151 35.85 -8.76 25.38
N ILE A 152 36.60 -7.66 25.51
CA ILE A 152 36.61 -6.80 26.70
C ILE A 152 35.94 -5.48 26.35
N ARG A 153 34.98 -5.03 27.16
CA ARG A 153 34.30 -3.75 26.95
C ARG A 153 35.26 -2.58 26.99
N ILE A 154 35.12 -1.71 26.01
CA ILE A 154 35.81 -0.44 25.97
C ILE A 154 35.16 0.50 26.98
N LYS A 155 35.98 1.24 27.72
CA LYS A 155 35.53 2.24 28.70
C LYS A 155 35.88 3.66 28.26
N ASP A 156 35.04 4.62 28.63
CA ASP A 156 35.30 6.05 28.43
C ASP A 156 36.32 6.59 29.44
N GLY A 157 36.71 7.85 29.29
CA GLY A 157 37.66 8.54 30.19
C GLY A 157 37.19 8.70 31.65
N ASN A 158 35.99 8.24 31.99
CA ASN A 158 35.43 8.18 33.34
C ASN A 158 35.28 6.73 33.86
N GLY A 159 35.71 5.73 33.08
CA GLY A 159 35.66 4.31 33.44
C GLY A 159 34.34 3.61 33.19
N LYS A 160 33.42 4.20 32.41
CA LYS A 160 32.12 3.62 32.05
C LYS A 160 32.17 2.91 30.70
N ASP A 161 31.52 1.75 30.58
CA ASP A 161 31.45 0.98 29.33
C ASP A 161 30.78 1.77 28.20
N ILE A 162 31.36 1.71 27.00
CA ILE A 162 30.91 2.46 25.81
C ILE A 162 29.96 1.59 24.98
N LYS A 163 28.74 2.07 24.79
CA LYS A 163 27.71 1.36 24.03
C LYS A 163 27.87 1.64 22.53
N ALA A 164 27.63 0.62 21.70
CA ALA A 164 27.61 0.72 20.25
C ALA A 164 26.23 1.19 19.78
N GLU A 165 26.00 2.50 19.84
CA GLU A 165 24.77 3.14 19.33
C GLU A 165 25.06 3.81 17.98
N GLY A 166 24.15 3.66 17.01
CA GLY A 166 24.40 3.93 15.59
C GLY A 166 24.56 5.42 15.22
N ASP A 167 25.29 5.67 14.14
CA ASP A 167 25.47 7.00 13.55
C ASP A 167 24.13 7.62 13.18
N SER A 168 23.86 8.86 13.61
CA SER A 168 22.72 9.65 13.12
C SER A 168 23.04 10.22 11.74
N PHE A 169 22.10 10.15 10.78
CA PHE A 169 22.20 10.93 9.54
C PHE A 169 22.36 12.43 9.78
N PHE A 170 21.96 12.90 10.96
CA PHE A 170 22.13 14.27 11.41
C PHE A 170 23.36 14.37 12.31
N LYS A 171 24.36 15.10 11.82
CA LYS A 171 25.56 15.45 12.59
C LYS A 171 25.21 16.36 13.77
N GLU A 172 24.34 17.35 13.54
CA GLU A 172 23.89 18.29 14.56
C GLU A 172 22.63 19.04 14.07
N VAL A 173 21.84 19.55 15.02
CA VAL A 173 20.75 20.49 14.76
C VAL A 173 21.12 21.83 15.38
N LYS A 174 21.21 22.87 14.56
CA LYS A 174 21.44 24.26 14.99
C LYS A 174 20.13 25.01 14.97
N GLU A 175 19.82 25.67 16.07
CA GLU A 175 18.60 26.44 16.23
C GLU A 175 18.96 27.92 16.44
N ASN A 176 18.31 28.83 15.71
CA ASN A 176 18.34 30.26 15.99
C ASN A 176 16.90 30.83 16.06
N GLU A 177 16.75 32.14 16.16
CA GLU A 177 15.43 32.78 16.32
C GLU A 177 14.50 32.62 15.11
N SER A 178 15.05 32.55 13.89
CA SER A 178 14.27 32.56 12.64
C SER A 178 14.20 31.20 11.93
N GLU A 179 15.10 30.26 12.24
CA GLU A 179 15.25 29.01 11.50
C GLU A 179 15.89 27.89 12.34
N VAL A 180 15.76 26.66 11.83
CA VAL A 180 16.48 25.48 12.29
C VAL A 180 17.29 24.91 11.12
N THR A 181 18.58 24.72 11.35
CA THR A 181 19.53 24.17 10.40
C THR A 181 19.90 22.75 10.82
N PHE A 182 19.49 21.79 10.01
CA PHE A 182 19.88 20.38 10.12
C PHE A 182 21.20 20.19 9.39
N VAL A 183 22.25 19.78 10.09
CA VAL A 183 23.55 19.44 9.49
C VAL A 183 23.59 17.93 9.31
N LEU A 184 23.79 17.47 8.08
CA LEU A 184 23.91 16.05 7.75
C LEU A 184 25.30 15.51 8.09
N ALA A 185 25.43 14.19 8.18
CA ALA A 185 26.69 13.50 8.45
C ALA A 185 27.82 13.88 7.46
N ASP A 186 27.48 14.14 6.20
CA ASP A 186 28.41 14.59 5.15
C ASP A 186 28.74 16.09 5.18
N GLY A 187 28.20 16.83 6.16
CA GLY A 187 28.41 18.27 6.33
C GLY A 187 27.49 19.17 5.51
N LYS A 188 26.61 18.61 4.65
CA LYS A 188 25.56 19.41 3.99
C LYS A 188 24.53 19.91 4.99
N THR A 189 23.81 20.96 4.62
CA THR A 189 22.81 21.57 5.50
C THR A 189 21.43 21.60 4.84
N ILE A 190 20.39 21.39 5.65
CA ILE A 190 19.00 21.66 5.30
C ILE A 190 18.51 22.72 6.28
N VAL A 191 18.01 23.84 5.76
CA VAL A 191 17.52 24.95 6.58
C VAL A 191 16.01 25.01 6.44
N ILE A 192 15.29 24.95 7.57
CA ILE A 192 13.84 25.12 7.60
C ILE A 192 13.52 26.34 8.48
N PRO A 193 12.82 27.35 7.96
CA PRO A 193 12.43 28.49 8.76
C PRO A 193 11.47 28.06 9.87
N LYS A 194 11.61 28.67 11.04
CA LYS A 194 10.57 28.56 12.07
C LYS A 194 9.33 29.29 11.58
N VAL A 195 8.17 28.98 12.15
CA VAL A 195 7.06 29.93 12.17
C VAL A 195 7.63 31.18 12.83
N GLY A 196 8.07 32.13 12.01
CA GLY A 196 8.23 33.49 12.47
C GLY A 196 6.86 33.98 12.94
N ASP A 197 6.80 35.15 13.54
CA ASP A 197 5.52 35.69 13.96
C ASP A 197 4.50 35.84 12.79
N THR A 198 4.96 35.75 11.53
CA THR A 198 4.16 35.85 10.31
C THR A 198 3.99 34.50 9.60
N PHE A 199 2.74 34.09 9.32
CA PHE A 199 2.43 32.89 8.54
C PHE A 199 1.08 32.98 7.82
N LEU A 200 0.85 32.12 6.81
CA LEU A 200 -0.41 31.97 6.07
C LEU A 200 -0.55 30.56 5.48
N TYR A 201 -1.62 29.82 5.82
CA TYR A 201 -1.96 28.53 5.20
C TYR A 201 -3.45 28.20 5.27
N PHE A 202 -3.90 27.26 4.43
CA PHE A 202 -5.22 26.62 4.54
C PHE A 202 -5.16 25.47 5.55
N GLU A 203 -6.11 25.44 6.47
CA GLU A 203 -6.27 24.32 7.40
C GLU A 203 -7.04 23.21 6.69
N LEU A 204 -6.32 22.11 6.40
CA LEU A 204 -6.93 20.90 5.88
C LEU A 204 -7.64 20.15 7.01
N PRO A 205 -8.77 19.49 6.73
CA PRO A 205 -9.33 18.51 7.65
C PRO A 205 -8.29 17.43 7.99
N GLU A 206 -8.40 16.80 9.16
CA GLU A 206 -7.49 15.73 9.54
C GLU A 206 -7.42 14.64 8.45
N ASN A 207 -6.22 14.14 8.20
CA ASN A 207 -5.96 12.99 7.34
C ASN A 207 -6.32 13.16 5.85
N VAL A 208 -6.42 14.40 5.33
CA VAL A 208 -6.61 14.64 3.89
C VAL A 208 -5.59 15.62 3.32
N GLN A 209 -5.22 15.43 2.04
CA GLN A 209 -4.32 16.33 1.30
C GLN A 209 -5.05 17.36 0.43
N MET A 210 -6.36 17.23 0.27
CA MET A 210 -7.19 18.13 -0.52
C MET A 210 -8.60 18.26 0.03
N PHE A 211 -9.22 19.40 -0.26
CA PHE A 211 -10.64 19.59 -0.05
C PHE A 211 -11.42 18.80 -1.09
N VAL A 212 -12.60 18.32 -0.73
CA VAL A 212 -13.50 17.60 -1.64
C VAL A 212 -14.81 18.37 -1.68
N GLY A 213 -15.31 18.67 -2.87
CA GLY A 213 -16.59 19.33 -3.07
C GLY A 213 -17.37 18.77 -4.24
N LYS A 214 -18.64 19.16 -4.34
CA LYS A 214 -19.56 18.78 -5.41
C LYS A 214 -19.99 19.98 -6.24
N PRO A 215 -20.36 19.77 -7.52
CA PRO A 215 -21.04 20.79 -8.31
C PRO A 215 -22.25 21.38 -7.58
N GLY A 216 -22.31 22.72 -7.49
CA GLY A 216 -23.37 23.46 -6.81
C GLY A 216 -23.19 23.64 -5.30
N GLU A 217 -22.15 23.06 -4.70
CA GLU A 217 -21.86 23.16 -3.26
C GLU A 217 -21.11 24.47 -2.91
N ASN A 218 -21.27 24.92 -1.66
CA ASN A 218 -20.41 25.96 -1.08
C ASN A 218 -19.47 25.31 -0.06
N LEU A 219 -18.16 25.37 -0.31
CA LEU A 219 -17.15 24.92 0.64
C LEU A 219 -16.66 26.09 1.49
N ARG A 220 -16.43 25.83 2.79
CA ARG A 220 -15.78 26.76 3.71
C ARG A 220 -14.39 26.24 4.05
N LEU A 221 -13.36 26.85 3.48
CA LEU A 221 -11.96 26.48 3.70
C LEU A 221 -11.40 27.31 4.84
N ARG A 222 -11.07 26.70 5.99
CA ARG A 222 -10.46 27.42 7.11
C ARG A 222 -9.05 27.85 6.74
N ILE A 223 -8.64 29.03 7.21
CA ILE A 223 -7.28 29.54 7.03
C ILE A 223 -6.68 29.90 8.38
N LYS A 224 -5.37 29.76 8.50
CA LYS A 224 -4.60 30.18 9.66
C LYS A 224 -3.53 31.16 9.19
N PHE A 225 -3.47 32.30 9.87
CA PHE A 225 -2.46 33.33 9.60
C PHE A 225 -2.17 34.16 10.85
N ALA A 226 -0.97 34.72 10.92
CA ALA A 226 -0.56 35.76 11.86
C ALA A 226 0.33 36.78 11.14
N ASN A 227 0.31 38.04 11.61
CA ASN A 227 1.10 39.16 11.07
C ASN A 227 1.05 39.40 9.55
N ILE A 228 -0.01 38.92 8.91
CA ILE A 228 -0.37 39.29 7.54
C ILE A 228 -1.25 40.54 7.62
N ASP A 229 -0.83 41.63 6.98
CA ASP A 229 -1.49 42.94 6.94
C ASP A 229 -2.56 43.02 5.86
N ALA A 230 -2.28 42.45 4.68
CA ALA A 230 -3.19 42.40 3.55
C ALA A 230 -3.27 40.97 2.99
N MET A 231 -4.42 40.58 2.46
CA MET A 231 -4.62 39.26 1.88
C MET A 231 -5.62 39.32 0.73
N GLU A 232 -5.32 38.60 -0.35
CA GLU A 232 -6.14 38.55 -1.56
C GLU A 232 -6.15 37.14 -2.17
N ILE A 233 -7.14 36.89 -3.04
CA ILE A 233 -7.21 35.66 -3.84
C ILE A 233 -6.55 35.96 -5.18
N THR A 234 -5.45 35.28 -5.48
CA THR A 234 -4.69 35.50 -6.73
C THR A 234 -5.04 34.49 -7.82
N THR A 235 -5.44 33.27 -7.42
CA THR A 235 -5.86 32.23 -8.35
C THR A 235 -7.17 31.63 -7.88
N LYS A 236 -8.10 31.44 -8.81
CA LYS A 236 -9.33 30.67 -8.60
C LYS A 236 -9.77 30.06 -9.93
N PRO A 237 -10.56 28.97 -9.92
CA PRO A 237 -11.07 28.38 -11.15
C PRO A 237 -12.03 29.35 -11.87
N ASN A 238 -12.07 29.22 -13.19
CA ASN A 238 -12.99 30.00 -14.02
C ASN A 238 -14.44 29.75 -13.58
N GLN A 239 -15.25 30.81 -13.54
CA GLN A 239 -16.66 30.81 -13.12
C GLN A 239 -16.93 30.50 -11.63
N TRP A 240 -15.95 30.04 -10.86
CA TRP A 240 -16.12 29.84 -9.42
C TRP A 240 -16.15 31.18 -8.69
N ARG A 241 -17.04 31.32 -7.70
CA ARG A 241 -17.03 32.46 -6.78
C ARG A 241 -16.24 32.10 -5.55
N VAL A 242 -15.20 32.87 -5.26
CA VAL A 242 -14.31 32.66 -4.13
C VAL A 242 -14.24 33.96 -3.34
N ASN A 243 -14.58 33.91 -2.05
CA ASN A 243 -14.65 35.08 -1.19
C ASN A 243 -13.82 34.84 0.08
N LEU A 244 -12.86 35.71 0.33
CA LEU A 244 -12.04 35.70 1.55
C LEU A 244 -12.80 36.40 2.68
N HIS A 245 -13.00 35.68 3.79
CA HIS A 245 -13.51 36.23 5.04
C HIS A 245 -12.39 36.23 6.08
N ARG A 246 -11.59 37.29 6.05
CA ARG A 246 -10.41 37.43 6.92
C ARG A 246 -10.74 37.47 8.42
N PRO A 247 -11.79 38.20 8.90
CA PRO A 247 -12.11 38.25 10.33
C PRO A 247 -12.44 36.86 10.91
N ASP A 248 -13.25 36.09 10.19
CA ASP A 248 -13.68 34.74 10.58
C ASP A 248 -12.70 33.64 10.14
N LYS A 249 -11.58 34.03 9.54
CA LYS A 249 -10.49 33.15 9.09
C LYS A 249 -10.96 31.99 8.21
N TYR A 250 -11.68 32.29 7.13
CA TYR A 250 -12.01 31.30 6.12
C TYR A 250 -12.11 31.88 4.70
N VAL A 251 -12.07 31.01 3.70
CA VAL A 251 -12.42 31.30 2.30
C VAL A 251 -13.66 30.51 1.93
N ASN A 252 -14.70 31.20 1.49
CA ASN A 252 -15.88 30.57 0.91
C ASN A 252 -15.63 30.30 -0.58
N VAL A 253 -15.89 29.09 -1.02
CA VAL A 253 -15.80 28.66 -2.42
C VAL A 253 -17.17 28.16 -2.88
N SER A 254 -17.84 28.92 -3.75
CA SER A 254 -19.05 28.46 -4.43
C SER A 254 -18.69 27.73 -5.71
N ILE A 255 -18.90 26.43 -5.71
CA ILE A 255 -18.67 25.55 -6.86
C ILE A 255 -19.88 25.67 -7.80
N PRO A 256 -19.71 26.03 -9.08
CA PRO A 256 -20.78 26.07 -10.06
C PRO A 256 -21.49 24.72 -10.22
N LYS A 257 -22.79 24.73 -10.55
CA LYS A 257 -23.57 23.49 -10.77
C LYS A 257 -23.07 22.68 -11.96
N ASP A 258 -22.42 23.33 -12.91
CA ASP A 258 -21.83 22.78 -14.12
C ASP A 258 -20.33 22.51 -14.00
N ALA A 259 -19.74 22.70 -12.79
CA ALA A 259 -18.35 22.39 -12.51
C ALA A 259 -18.03 20.95 -12.95
N LYS A 260 -16.93 20.80 -13.67
CA LYS A 260 -16.49 19.52 -14.20
C LYS A 260 -15.72 18.75 -13.14
N PHE A 261 -15.62 17.45 -13.38
CA PHE A 261 -14.76 16.57 -12.59
C PHE A 261 -13.30 17.02 -12.74
N GLY A 262 -12.54 17.06 -11.64
CA GLY A 262 -11.12 17.41 -11.68
C GLY A 262 -10.58 17.97 -10.36
N VAL A 263 -9.29 18.30 -10.34
CA VAL A 263 -8.64 19.01 -9.22
C VAL A 263 -8.47 20.47 -9.61
N TYR A 264 -8.89 21.36 -8.73
CA TYR A 264 -8.91 22.79 -8.89
C TYR A 264 -8.11 23.48 -7.79
N GLU A 265 -7.57 24.66 -8.06
CA GLU A 265 -6.76 25.39 -7.09
C GLU A 265 -7.35 26.76 -6.76
N VAL A 266 -7.32 27.09 -5.47
CA VAL A 266 -7.55 28.44 -4.96
C VAL A 266 -6.27 28.89 -4.26
N VAL A 267 -5.70 30.01 -4.69
CA VAL A 267 -4.45 30.54 -4.13
C VAL A 267 -4.75 31.85 -3.40
N LEU A 268 -4.31 31.92 -2.14
CA LEU A 268 -4.25 33.14 -1.36
C LEU A 268 -2.85 33.70 -1.38
N ARG A 269 -2.76 35.03 -1.50
CA ARG A 269 -1.54 35.80 -1.30
C ARG A 269 -1.73 36.71 -0.10
N GLY A 270 -0.81 36.66 0.85
CA GLY A 270 -0.71 37.56 2.00
C GLY A 270 0.51 38.47 1.89
N LEU A 271 0.39 39.71 2.36
CA LEU A 271 1.52 40.61 2.57
C LEU A 271 1.63 40.94 4.05
N ASP A 272 2.84 40.98 4.57
CA ASP A 272 3.12 41.45 5.92
C ASP A 272 3.50 42.94 5.99
N LYS A 273 3.72 43.46 7.21
CA LYS A 273 4.14 44.85 7.47
C LYS A 273 5.44 45.27 6.79
N LYS A 274 6.29 44.30 6.45
CA LYS A 274 7.60 44.51 5.83
C LYS A 274 7.54 44.38 4.30
N GLY A 275 6.37 44.08 3.74
CA GLY A 275 6.16 43.88 2.31
C GLY A 275 6.53 42.48 1.82
N LEU A 276 6.79 41.52 2.71
CA LEU A 276 7.05 40.13 2.33
C LEU A 276 5.75 39.44 1.91
N VAL A 277 5.86 38.58 0.89
CA VAL A 277 4.73 37.87 0.29
C VAL A 277 4.67 36.42 0.79
N PHE A 278 3.50 36.01 1.24
CA PHE A 278 3.19 34.64 1.68
C PHE A 278 2.11 34.07 0.76
N MET A 279 2.22 32.78 0.40
CA MET A 279 1.22 32.12 -0.43
C MET A 279 0.66 30.88 0.25
N ALA A 280 -0.64 30.65 0.10
CA ALA A 280 -1.30 29.43 0.51
C ALA A 280 -2.14 28.89 -0.64
N VAL A 281 -2.07 27.57 -0.87
CA VAL A 281 -2.79 26.90 -1.96
C VAL A 281 -3.78 25.91 -1.36
N ALA A 282 -5.04 26.02 -1.76
CA ALA A 282 -6.08 25.04 -1.50
C ALA A 282 -6.33 24.24 -2.78
N LYS A 283 -6.08 22.93 -2.73
CA LYS A 283 -6.49 21.98 -3.78
C LYS A 283 -7.89 21.45 -3.47
N ILE A 284 -8.78 21.52 -4.45
CA ILE A 284 -10.19 21.15 -4.34
C ILE A 284 -10.49 20.10 -5.41
N SER A 285 -10.75 18.88 -5.00
CA SER A 285 -11.25 17.83 -5.87
C SER A 285 -12.75 17.97 -6.04
N ILE A 286 -13.18 18.12 -7.30
CA ILE A 286 -14.56 17.90 -7.72
C ILE A 286 -14.64 16.47 -8.21
N ALA A 287 -15.13 15.60 -7.34
CA ALA A 287 -15.69 14.34 -7.79
C ALA A 287 -17.05 14.65 -8.45
N ALA A 288 -17.67 13.73 -9.21
CA ALA A 288 -18.90 14.03 -9.98
C ALA A 288 -20.01 14.62 -9.07
N ALA A 289 -21.20 14.98 -9.61
CA ALA A 289 -22.33 15.40 -8.76
C ALA A 289 -22.61 14.46 -7.57
N GLN A 290 -22.29 13.17 -7.74
CA GLN A 290 -22.41 12.11 -6.74
C GLN A 290 -21.06 11.66 -6.15
N GLY A 291 -20.00 12.43 -6.33
CA GLY A 291 -18.65 12.09 -5.92
C GLY A 291 -18.09 10.86 -6.66
N PHE A 292 -17.42 9.99 -5.92
CA PHE A 292 -16.96 8.68 -6.40
C PHE A 292 -18.13 7.66 -6.55
N THR A 293 -19.37 8.06 -6.25
CA THR A 293 -20.58 7.23 -6.46
C THR A 293 -21.33 7.53 -7.75
N ASP A 294 -20.72 8.25 -8.70
CA ASP A 294 -21.24 8.41 -10.07
C ASP A 294 -21.65 7.04 -10.63
N PRO A 295 -22.94 6.76 -10.87
CA PRO A 295 -23.43 5.45 -11.25
C PRO A 295 -22.93 4.98 -12.61
N MET A 296 -22.38 5.90 -13.41
CA MET A 296 -21.77 5.62 -14.71
C MET A 296 -20.23 5.61 -14.66
N GLY A 297 -19.65 5.71 -13.46
CA GLY A 297 -18.21 5.65 -13.24
C GLY A 297 -17.68 4.23 -13.05
N ALA A 298 -16.39 4.06 -13.35
CA ALA A 298 -15.65 2.81 -13.18
C ALA A 298 -14.44 3.02 -12.26
N PHE A 299 -14.13 2.02 -11.45
CA PHE A 299 -12.88 1.93 -10.71
C PHE A 299 -11.98 0.85 -11.29
N ILE A 300 -10.69 1.15 -11.36
CA ILE A 300 -9.66 0.18 -11.72
C ILE A 300 -8.71 0.07 -10.54
N LEU A 301 -8.65 -1.12 -9.94
CA LEU A 301 -7.74 -1.40 -8.83
C LEU A 301 -6.43 -1.93 -9.40
N ASN A 302 -5.32 -1.32 -9.02
CA ASN A 302 -3.98 -1.72 -9.43
C ASN A 302 -3.30 -2.44 -8.26
N GLU A 303 -2.79 -3.64 -8.50
CA GLU A 303 -1.95 -4.35 -7.53
C GLU A 303 -0.72 -3.51 -7.16
N GLY A 304 -0.15 -2.81 -8.14
CA GLY A 304 1.21 -2.31 -8.09
C GLY A 304 2.21 -3.45 -8.32
N ASN A 305 3.47 -3.10 -8.49
CA ASN A 305 4.55 -4.07 -8.53
C ASN A 305 4.99 -4.44 -7.10
N MET A 306 4.85 -5.73 -6.75
CA MET A 306 5.14 -6.26 -5.41
C MET A 306 6.53 -5.91 -4.85
N THR A 307 7.52 -5.55 -5.68
CA THR A 307 8.87 -5.18 -5.23
C THR A 307 9.19 -3.70 -5.33
N THR A 308 8.45 -2.90 -6.09
CA THR A 308 8.82 -1.49 -6.36
C THR A 308 7.74 -0.46 -6.05
N GLU A 309 6.46 -0.82 -5.98
CA GLU A 309 5.38 0.14 -5.73
C GLU A 309 4.18 -0.47 -4.99
N ASN A 310 3.36 0.40 -4.40
CA ASN A 310 2.14 0.01 -3.71
C ASN A 310 0.94 -0.08 -4.64
N GLY A 311 -0.17 -0.63 -4.13
CA GLY A 311 -1.43 -0.61 -4.85
C GLY A 311 -2.00 0.79 -5.01
N SER A 312 -2.81 0.99 -6.05
CA SER A 312 -3.48 2.25 -6.33
C SER A 312 -4.88 2.04 -6.87
N LEU A 313 -5.72 3.08 -6.76
CA LEU A 313 -7.09 3.04 -7.24
C LEU A 313 -7.29 4.15 -8.26
N ILE A 314 -7.73 3.80 -9.46
CA ILE A 314 -8.15 4.75 -10.49
C ILE A 314 -9.67 4.88 -10.43
N PHE A 315 -10.18 6.08 -10.64
CA PHE A 315 -11.60 6.32 -10.93
C PHE A 315 -11.76 6.98 -12.29
N ILE A 316 -12.56 6.39 -13.18
CA ILE A 316 -12.95 6.95 -14.47
C ILE A 316 -14.39 7.43 -14.35
N SER A 317 -14.60 8.73 -14.52
CA SER A 317 -15.93 9.34 -14.45
C SER A 317 -16.81 9.00 -15.66
N SER A 318 -18.13 9.24 -15.55
CA SER A 318 -19.07 9.14 -16.68
C SER A 318 -18.69 9.98 -17.91
N SER A 319 -17.96 11.08 -17.71
CA SER A 319 -17.45 11.94 -18.78
C SER A 319 -16.15 11.43 -19.42
N GLY A 320 -15.58 10.34 -18.91
CA GLY A 320 -14.34 9.74 -19.36
C GLY A 320 -13.07 10.36 -18.76
N HIS A 321 -13.17 11.30 -17.83
CA HIS A 321 -11.98 11.81 -17.11
C HIS A 321 -11.43 10.77 -16.13
N VAL A 322 -10.10 10.63 -16.11
CA VAL A 322 -9.36 9.70 -15.27
C VAL A 322 -8.83 10.42 -14.02
N PHE A 323 -9.09 9.84 -12.85
CA PHE A 323 -8.52 10.24 -11.57
C PHE A 323 -7.61 9.13 -11.08
N ASP A 324 -6.33 9.28 -11.39
CA ASP A 324 -5.31 8.33 -10.99
C ASP A 324 -4.99 8.46 -9.49
N LYS A 325 -4.54 7.36 -8.87
CA LYS A 325 -4.15 7.27 -7.45
C LYS A 325 -5.17 7.92 -6.51
N ALA A 326 -6.45 7.67 -6.74
CA ALA A 326 -7.58 8.34 -6.12
C ALA A 326 -7.50 8.39 -4.59
N TYR A 327 -7.20 7.25 -3.99
CA TYR A 327 -7.06 7.12 -2.54
C TYR A 327 -5.87 7.93 -2.01
N ALA A 328 -4.69 7.79 -2.63
CA ALA A 328 -3.47 8.42 -2.14
C ALA A 328 -3.52 9.95 -2.25
N ASN A 329 -4.09 10.47 -3.35
CA ASN A 329 -4.26 11.90 -3.55
C ASN A 329 -5.19 12.54 -2.52
N ILE A 330 -6.15 11.79 -1.99
CA ILE A 330 -7.11 12.28 -1.00
C ILE A 330 -6.58 12.13 0.42
N ASN A 331 -5.96 10.99 0.74
CA ASN A 331 -5.59 10.63 2.11
C ASN A 331 -4.10 10.86 2.44
N GLY A 332 -3.29 11.18 1.43
CA GLY A 332 -1.86 11.42 1.57
C GLY A 332 -1.01 10.20 1.85
N GLN A 333 -1.59 9.01 1.73
CA GLN A 333 -0.95 7.73 2.00
C GLN A 333 -1.43 6.70 0.97
N GLU A 334 -0.52 5.85 0.50
CA GLU A 334 -0.83 4.82 -0.50
C GLU A 334 -1.53 3.60 0.13
N LEU A 335 -2.29 2.87 -0.68
CA LEU A 335 -2.89 1.58 -0.29
C LEU A 335 -1.81 0.52 -0.05
N GLY A 336 -2.16 -0.59 0.62
CA GLY A 336 -1.22 -1.69 0.87
C GLY A 336 -0.58 -2.26 -0.40
N ASN A 337 0.56 -2.91 -0.25
CA ASN A 337 1.27 -3.56 -1.36
C ASN A 337 0.47 -4.75 -1.90
N VAL A 338 0.30 -4.82 -3.24
CA VAL A 338 -0.47 -5.85 -3.94
C VAL A 338 -1.95 -5.85 -3.54
N THR A 339 -2.67 -4.75 -3.83
CA THR A 339 -4.14 -4.73 -3.67
C THR A 339 -4.79 -5.75 -4.62
N GLN A 340 -5.79 -6.51 -4.18
CA GLN A 340 -6.35 -7.60 -4.99
C GLN A 340 -7.84 -7.45 -5.31
N ASP A 341 -8.61 -6.92 -4.37
CA ASP A 341 -10.06 -6.80 -4.55
C ASP A 341 -10.59 -5.61 -3.77
N LEU A 342 -11.75 -5.13 -4.21
CA LEU A 342 -12.51 -4.13 -3.50
C LEU A 342 -13.99 -4.48 -3.46
N PHE A 343 -14.66 -4.07 -2.39
CA PHE A 343 -16.09 -4.22 -2.24
C PHE A 343 -16.68 -2.90 -1.73
N ILE A 344 -17.80 -2.47 -2.31
CA ILE A 344 -18.51 -1.28 -1.84
C ILE A 344 -19.82 -1.74 -1.17
N LYS A 345 -20.04 -1.27 0.05
CA LYS A 345 -21.23 -1.57 0.85
C LYS A 345 -21.44 -0.48 1.88
N ASP A 346 -22.69 -0.08 2.11
CA ASP A 346 -23.10 0.86 3.15
C ASP A 346 -22.25 2.16 3.17
N LYS A 347 -22.06 2.75 1.97
CA LYS A 347 -21.25 3.95 1.72
C LYS A 347 -19.75 3.81 2.05
N LYS A 348 -19.24 2.58 2.15
CA LYS A 348 -17.82 2.29 2.36
C LYS A 348 -17.26 1.53 1.18
N ILE A 349 -16.02 1.82 0.83
CA ILE A 349 -15.18 1.01 -0.05
C ILE A 349 -14.16 0.29 0.82
N TRP A 350 -14.16 -1.04 0.73
CA TRP A 350 -13.27 -1.95 1.43
C TRP A 350 -12.25 -2.45 0.43
N ILE A 351 -10.95 -2.35 0.73
CA ILE A 351 -9.86 -2.72 -0.18
C ILE A 351 -8.90 -3.64 0.56
N ILE A 352 -8.61 -4.81 -0.02
CA ILE A 352 -7.69 -5.81 0.55
C ILE A 352 -6.38 -5.88 -0.24
N SER A 353 -5.26 -5.98 0.48
CA SER A 353 -3.91 -6.14 -0.05
C SER A 353 -3.24 -7.41 0.45
N GLN A 354 -2.53 -8.13 -0.41
CA GLN A 354 -1.87 -9.40 -0.04
C GLN A 354 -0.75 -9.23 0.98
N ASN A 355 0.08 -8.21 0.75
CA ASN A 355 1.34 -8.05 1.48
C ASN A 355 1.26 -6.97 2.57
N GLY A 356 0.20 -6.15 2.56
CA GLY A 356 0.06 -5.02 3.48
C GLY A 356 1.30 -4.11 3.45
N THR A 357 1.97 -3.94 4.59
CA THR A 357 3.15 -3.07 4.72
C THR A 357 4.47 -3.75 4.36
N VAL A 358 4.50 -5.08 4.18
CA VAL A 358 5.75 -5.84 3.98
C VAL A 358 5.61 -6.80 2.80
N ALA A 359 6.35 -6.54 1.72
CA ALA A 359 6.37 -7.44 0.58
C ALA A 359 6.94 -8.81 0.93
N ALA A 360 6.65 -9.82 0.09
CA ALA A 360 7.19 -11.16 0.23
C ALA A 360 8.73 -11.22 0.26
N THR A 361 9.41 -10.20 -0.28
CA THR A 361 10.88 -10.05 -0.25
C THR A 361 11.41 -9.50 1.08
N GLY A 362 10.54 -9.15 2.03
CA GLY A 362 10.90 -8.47 3.28
C GLY A 362 11.00 -6.95 3.17
N THR A 363 10.83 -6.38 1.97
CA THR A 363 10.82 -4.93 1.76
C THR A 363 9.63 -4.31 2.48
N VAL A 364 9.88 -3.29 3.28
CA VAL A 364 8.82 -2.55 4.00
C VAL A 364 8.42 -1.33 3.18
N PHE A 365 7.13 -1.21 2.90
CA PHE A 365 6.54 -0.12 2.16
C PHE A 365 5.80 0.82 3.11
N LYS A 366 5.91 2.14 2.87
CA LYS A 366 5.09 3.13 3.55
C LYS A 366 3.70 3.14 2.90
N ASN A 367 2.73 2.49 3.53
CA ASN A 367 1.35 2.40 3.07
C ASN A 367 0.38 2.18 4.25
N GLU A 368 -0.91 2.11 3.96
CA GLU A 368 -1.97 1.85 4.95
C GLU A 368 -2.08 0.38 5.37
N GLY A 369 -1.34 -0.54 4.75
CA GLY A 369 -1.37 -1.95 5.13
C GLY A 369 -2.51 -2.77 4.51
N MET A 370 -2.91 -3.84 5.21
CA MET A 370 -3.62 -4.97 4.61
C MET A 370 -5.08 -4.70 4.24
N LEU A 371 -5.88 -4.13 5.15
CA LEU A 371 -7.30 -3.87 4.91
C LEU A 371 -7.61 -2.40 5.17
N VAL A 372 -8.02 -1.71 4.11
CA VAL A 372 -8.33 -0.28 4.13
C VAL A 372 -9.81 -0.08 3.87
N VAL A 373 -10.42 0.82 4.65
CA VAL A 373 -11.81 1.24 4.48
C VAL A 373 -11.84 2.74 4.24
N ALA A 374 -12.46 3.16 3.13
CA ALA A 374 -12.73 4.56 2.84
C ALA A 374 -14.22 4.80 2.65
N ASN A 375 -14.63 6.06 2.75
CA ASN A 375 -15.97 6.50 2.43
C ASN A 375 -16.14 6.47 0.90
N ALA A 376 -17.13 5.74 0.40
CA ALA A 376 -17.31 5.51 -1.04
C ALA A 376 -17.70 6.77 -1.83
N GLU A 377 -18.16 7.83 -1.17
CA GLU A 377 -18.55 9.09 -1.81
C GLU A 377 -17.39 10.07 -1.94
N THR A 378 -16.54 10.12 -0.91
CA THR A 378 -15.46 11.12 -0.78
C THR A 378 -14.07 10.53 -0.92
N MET A 379 -13.94 9.19 -0.92
CA MET A 379 -12.69 8.43 -0.85
C MET A 379 -11.84 8.71 0.41
N LYS A 380 -12.37 9.48 1.37
CA LYS A 380 -11.68 9.74 2.63
C LYS A 380 -11.58 8.45 3.45
N ARG A 381 -10.41 8.19 4.03
CA ARG A 381 -10.16 7.07 4.92
C ARG A 381 -11.15 7.09 6.08
N VAL A 382 -11.72 5.93 6.37
CA VAL A 382 -12.65 5.67 7.49
C VAL A 382 -11.96 4.81 8.54
N ALA A 383 -11.28 3.74 8.13
CA ALA A 383 -10.58 2.83 9.02
C ALA A 383 -9.45 2.10 8.29
N VAL A 384 -8.47 1.64 9.06
CA VAL A 384 -7.37 0.80 8.61
C VAL A 384 -7.19 -0.31 9.62
N TYR A 385 -7.22 -1.55 9.15
CA TYR A 385 -7.15 -2.75 9.99
C TYR A 385 -5.85 -3.50 9.72
N ASP A 386 -4.71 -2.81 9.76
CA ASP A 386 -3.42 -3.45 9.51
C ASP A 386 -2.88 -4.21 10.74
N GLU A 387 -2.75 -3.51 11.87
CA GLU A 387 -2.17 -4.06 13.10
C GLU A 387 -3.02 -5.15 13.73
N VAL A 388 -4.35 -5.01 13.70
CA VAL A 388 -5.28 -5.98 14.29
C VAL A 388 -5.28 -7.32 13.53
N LEU A 389 -4.88 -7.28 12.26
CA LEU A 389 -4.68 -8.46 11.42
C LEU A 389 -3.30 -9.08 11.62
N LYS A 390 -2.46 -8.56 12.53
CA LYS A 390 -1.18 -9.17 12.90
C LYS A 390 -1.26 -9.90 14.24
N GLU A 391 -0.44 -10.91 14.38
CA GLU A 391 -0.13 -11.62 15.61
C GLU A 391 1.38 -11.88 15.63
N ASN A 392 2.07 -11.46 16.69
CA ASN A 392 3.53 -11.57 16.80
C ASN A 392 4.29 -10.98 15.59
N GLY A 393 3.82 -9.84 15.09
CA GLY A 393 4.41 -9.13 13.95
C GLY A 393 4.18 -9.78 12.58
N LYS A 394 3.36 -10.83 12.49
CA LYS A 394 3.01 -11.51 11.23
C LYS A 394 1.52 -11.42 10.96
N TYR A 395 1.12 -11.28 9.71
CA TYR A 395 -0.30 -11.30 9.36
C TYR A 395 -0.94 -12.66 9.65
N LYS A 396 -2.12 -12.63 10.26
CA LYS A 396 -3.01 -13.78 10.49
C LYS A 396 -3.54 -14.35 9.17
N LEU A 397 -3.68 -13.50 8.15
CA LEU A 397 -4.09 -13.88 6.80
C LEU A 397 -2.88 -14.25 5.93
N SER A 398 -3.03 -15.28 5.10
CA SER A 398 -2.01 -15.77 4.19
C SER A 398 -2.36 -15.42 2.74
N TRP A 399 -1.79 -14.32 2.22
CA TRP A 399 -2.06 -13.77 0.88
C TRP A 399 -3.57 -13.65 0.60
N PRO A 400 -4.28 -12.77 1.32
CA PRO A 400 -5.69 -12.52 1.07
C PRO A 400 -5.89 -11.95 -0.34
N THR A 401 -6.96 -12.35 -1.01
CA THR A 401 -7.19 -12.06 -2.43
C THR A 401 -8.55 -11.44 -2.72
N HIS A 402 -9.60 -11.79 -1.97
CA HIS A 402 -10.95 -11.33 -2.27
C HIS A 402 -11.68 -11.06 -0.98
N LEU A 403 -12.65 -10.14 -1.04
CA LEU A 403 -13.50 -9.84 0.09
C LEU A 403 -14.95 -9.63 -0.34
N ALA A 404 -15.89 -9.92 0.56
CA ALA A 404 -17.31 -9.65 0.39
C ALA A 404 -17.88 -9.14 1.70
N VAL A 405 -18.74 -8.13 1.63
CA VAL A 405 -19.28 -7.46 2.81
C VAL A 405 -20.79 -7.55 2.81
N LEU A 406 -21.36 -8.12 3.88
CA LEU A 406 -22.80 -8.03 4.14
C LEU A 406 -23.13 -6.79 4.98
N ASN A 407 -22.30 -6.52 5.99
CA ASN A 407 -22.33 -5.35 6.88
C ASN A 407 -20.97 -5.24 7.61
N ASP A 408 -20.82 -4.27 8.53
CA ASP A 408 -19.58 -4.02 9.27
C ASP A 408 -19.12 -5.21 10.14
N GLU A 409 -20.06 -6.02 10.63
CA GLU A 409 -19.81 -7.20 11.46
C GLU A 409 -19.50 -8.45 10.62
N ASN A 410 -19.79 -8.39 9.32
CA ASN A 410 -19.77 -9.54 8.41
C ASN A 410 -18.97 -9.25 7.14
N VAL A 411 -17.66 -9.20 7.29
CA VAL A 411 -16.68 -9.06 6.21
C VAL A 411 -16.01 -10.42 5.97
N PHE A 412 -16.34 -11.07 4.85
CA PHE A 412 -15.74 -12.34 4.47
C PHE A 412 -14.45 -12.06 3.67
N ILE A 413 -13.34 -12.66 4.07
CA ILE A 413 -12.03 -12.48 3.44
C ILE A 413 -11.50 -13.84 3.01
N ARG A 414 -11.19 -14.00 1.72
CA ARG A 414 -10.59 -15.22 1.15
C ARG A 414 -9.08 -15.10 1.06
N ASP A 415 -8.37 -16.09 1.60
CA ASP A 415 -6.92 -16.21 1.58
C ASP A 415 -6.46 -17.66 1.22
N ASN A 416 -5.20 -18.02 1.46
CA ASN A 416 -4.71 -19.38 1.19
C ASN A 416 -5.20 -20.44 2.19
N GLN A 417 -5.64 -20.04 3.38
CA GLN A 417 -6.16 -20.98 4.40
C GLN A 417 -7.65 -21.26 4.19
N GLY A 418 -8.39 -20.33 3.58
CA GLY A 418 -9.80 -20.51 3.24
C GLY A 418 -10.54 -19.18 3.20
N VAL A 419 -11.71 -19.15 3.82
CA VAL A 419 -12.51 -17.93 4.00
C VAL A 419 -12.62 -17.65 5.49
N SER A 420 -12.24 -16.45 5.91
CA SER A 420 -12.39 -15.96 7.28
C SER A 420 -13.53 -14.95 7.37
N LEU A 421 -14.24 -14.93 8.50
CA LEU A 421 -15.18 -13.89 8.88
C LEU A 421 -14.44 -12.87 9.75
N PHE A 422 -14.43 -11.62 9.31
CA PHE A 422 -13.90 -10.48 10.03
C PHE A 422 -15.04 -9.57 10.50
N ASN A 423 -15.03 -9.24 11.78
CA ASN A 423 -15.92 -8.26 12.37
C ASN A 423 -15.13 -6.95 12.60
N SER A 424 -15.48 -5.91 11.86
CA SER A 424 -14.75 -4.63 11.91
C SER A 424 -15.03 -3.78 13.15
N LYS A 425 -16.03 -4.15 13.96
CA LYS A 425 -16.38 -3.50 15.23
C LYS A 425 -15.63 -4.10 16.41
N THR A 426 -15.49 -5.44 16.42
CA THR A 426 -14.80 -6.17 17.48
C THR A 426 -13.36 -6.52 17.13
N GLU A 427 -12.97 -6.32 15.86
CA GLU A 427 -11.66 -6.65 15.29
C GLU A 427 -11.33 -8.15 15.33
N GLU A 428 -12.35 -9.00 15.54
CA GLU A 428 -12.21 -10.45 15.55
C GLU A 428 -12.13 -11.00 14.13
N LEU A 429 -11.14 -11.86 13.88
CA LEU A 429 -10.99 -12.63 12.64
C LEU A 429 -11.12 -14.13 12.97
N THR A 430 -12.10 -14.80 12.37
CA THR A 430 -12.31 -16.25 12.54
C THR A 430 -12.24 -16.98 11.20
N LEU A 431 -11.35 -17.97 11.06
CA LEU A 431 -11.36 -18.87 9.90
C LEU A 431 -12.60 -19.77 9.92
N ILE A 432 -13.38 -19.77 8.84
CA ILE A 432 -14.55 -20.64 8.71
C ILE A 432 -14.07 -22.06 8.35
N PRO A 433 -14.44 -23.11 9.12
CA PRO A 433 -14.01 -24.47 8.86
C PRO A 433 -14.41 -24.98 7.46
N ASN A 434 -13.63 -25.94 6.93
CA ASN A 434 -13.90 -26.62 5.66
C ASN A 434 -13.89 -25.72 4.40
N THR A 435 -13.34 -24.51 4.49
CA THR A 435 -13.24 -23.55 3.38
C THR A 435 -11.89 -23.57 2.65
N ARG A 436 -10.89 -24.31 3.15
CA ARG A 436 -9.59 -24.46 2.48
C ARG A 436 -9.77 -24.94 1.04
N GLY A 437 -9.06 -24.29 0.12
CA GLY A 437 -9.23 -24.53 -1.33
C GLY A 437 -10.33 -23.69 -1.98
N ALA A 438 -10.93 -22.74 -1.26
CA ALA A 438 -11.72 -21.67 -1.87
C ALA A 438 -10.91 -20.99 -2.99
N ALA A 439 -11.51 -20.85 -4.17
CA ALA A 439 -10.83 -20.38 -5.36
C ALA A 439 -10.39 -18.92 -5.20
N LYS A 440 -9.32 -18.55 -5.90
CA LYS A 440 -8.91 -17.15 -6.11
C LYS A 440 -9.90 -16.53 -7.10
N ASN A 441 -11.11 -16.23 -6.65
CA ASN A 441 -12.13 -15.61 -7.46
C ASN A 441 -12.97 -14.64 -6.62
N ARG A 442 -13.47 -13.57 -7.26
CA ARG A 442 -14.41 -12.65 -6.62
C ARG A 442 -15.60 -13.41 -6.07
N MET A 443 -15.97 -13.10 -4.84
CA MET A 443 -17.12 -13.69 -4.17
C MET A 443 -18.38 -12.92 -4.58
N ALA A 444 -19.49 -13.63 -4.85
CA ALA A 444 -20.75 -12.98 -5.21
C ALA A 444 -21.61 -12.76 -3.97
N VAL A 445 -22.32 -11.62 -3.92
CA VAL A 445 -23.26 -11.30 -2.85
C VAL A 445 -24.65 -11.16 -3.43
N ALA A 446 -25.59 -11.98 -2.97
CA ALA A 446 -26.96 -12.00 -3.45
C ALA A 446 -27.90 -12.39 -2.30
N ASN A 447 -29.04 -11.69 -2.16
CA ASN A 447 -30.05 -11.97 -1.13
C ASN A 447 -29.45 -12.17 0.29
N ASN A 448 -28.56 -11.24 0.68
CA ASN A 448 -27.86 -11.24 1.97
C ASN A 448 -27.03 -12.51 2.27
N LYS A 449 -26.53 -13.16 1.21
CA LYS A 449 -25.64 -14.32 1.27
C LYS A 449 -24.38 -14.08 0.47
N VAL A 450 -23.29 -14.72 0.87
CA VAL A 450 -22.02 -14.73 0.13
C VAL A 450 -21.83 -16.09 -0.51
N PHE A 451 -21.53 -16.12 -1.81
CA PHE A 451 -21.29 -17.32 -2.61
C PHE A 451 -19.83 -17.38 -3.02
N VAL A 452 -19.17 -18.49 -2.68
CA VAL A 452 -17.74 -18.67 -2.88
C VAL A 452 -17.49 -19.96 -3.66
N ILE A 453 -16.62 -19.89 -4.65
CA ILE A 453 -16.22 -21.06 -5.43
C ILE A 453 -15.26 -21.92 -4.60
N LYS A 454 -15.51 -23.21 -4.55
CA LYS A 454 -14.60 -24.24 -4.03
C LYS A 454 -14.60 -25.42 -5.00
N SER A 455 -13.64 -25.45 -5.92
CA SER A 455 -13.56 -26.45 -7.00
C SER A 455 -14.82 -26.44 -7.89
N ARG A 456 -15.62 -27.52 -7.88
CA ARG A 456 -16.89 -27.63 -8.63
C ARG A 456 -18.11 -27.11 -7.86
N GLN A 457 -17.92 -26.68 -6.62
CA GLN A 457 -18.99 -26.32 -5.71
C GLN A 457 -19.06 -24.81 -5.45
N LEU A 458 -20.27 -24.28 -5.26
CA LEU A 458 -20.48 -23.00 -4.59
C LEU A 458 -20.83 -23.27 -3.12
N ILE A 459 -19.98 -22.79 -2.21
CA ILE A 459 -20.27 -22.78 -0.78
C ILE A 459 -20.92 -21.44 -0.41
N VAL A 460 -21.87 -21.48 0.53
CA VAL A 460 -22.71 -20.33 0.89
C VAL A 460 -22.47 -19.92 2.34
N PHE A 461 -22.39 -18.61 2.58
CA PHE A 461 -22.33 -18.02 3.91
C PHE A 461 -23.47 -17.02 4.14
N GLU A 462 -23.85 -16.87 5.41
CA GLU A 462 -24.84 -15.91 5.90
C GLU A 462 -24.26 -15.08 7.03
N ALA A 463 -24.91 -13.95 7.34
CA ALA A 463 -24.51 -13.09 8.44
C ALA A 463 -24.46 -13.87 9.78
N ASP A 464 -23.42 -13.60 10.56
CA ASP A 464 -23.12 -14.12 11.89
C ASP A 464 -22.90 -15.64 11.97
N LYS A 465 -22.90 -16.32 10.81
CA LYS A 465 -22.63 -17.76 10.71
C LYS A 465 -21.15 -18.01 10.45
N LYS A 466 -20.52 -18.78 11.33
CA LYS A 466 -19.13 -19.23 11.23
C LYS A 466 -19.02 -20.63 10.61
N GLU A 467 -19.90 -20.95 9.66
CA GLU A 467 -20.00 -22.26 9.00
C GLU A 467 -20.52 -22.12 7.56
N ILE A 468 -20.31 -23.17 6.75
CA ILE A 468 -20.92 -23.27 5.42
C ILE A 468 -22.38 -23.65 5.60
N VAL A 469 -23.32 -22.76 5.22
CA VAL A 469 -24.76 -23.00 5.41
C VAL A 469 -25.39 -23.82 4.28
N HIS A 470 -24.77 -23.82 3.10
CA HIS A 470 -25.22 -24.61 1.95
C HIS A 470 -24.08 -24.86 0.95
N THR A 471 -24.23 -25.90 0.12
CA THR A 471 -23.30 -26.21 -0.98
C THR A 471 -24.07 -26.59 -2.22
N ILE A 472 -23.73 -25.97 -3.35
CA ILE A 472 -24.32 -26.23 -4.68
C ILE A 472 -23.26 -26.90 -5.53
N ASP A 473 -23.51 -28.10 -6.04
CA ASP A 473 -22.63 -28.77 -6.99
C ASP A 473 -22.99 -28.36 -8.42
N MET A 474 -22.04 -27.76 -9.14
CA MET A 474 -22.22 -27.32 -10.53
C MET A 474 -21.80 -28.40 -11.53
N GLY A 475 -21.36 -29.58 -11.07
CA GLY A 475 -20.97 -30.71 -11.90
C GLY A 475 -19.61 -30.58 -12.61
N ALA A 476 -19.06 -29.35 -12.70
CA ALA A 476 -17.75 -29.06 -13.28
C ALA A 476 -17.06 -27.92 -12.53
N ALA A 477 -15.74 -27.76 -12.80
CA ALA A 477 -14.97 -26.67 -12.21
C ALA A 477 -15.57 -25.31 -12.56
N ILE A 478 -15.80 -24.48 -11.54
CA ILE A 478 -16.42 -23.17 -11.72
C ILE A 478 -15.32 -22.16 -12.06
N SER A 479 -15.52 -21.39 -13.13
CA SER A 479 -14.59 -20.36 -13.58
C SER A 479 -15.01 -18.94 -13.20
N GLY A 480 -16.26 -18.74 -12.77
CA GLY A 480 -16.75 -17.44 -12.31
C GLY A 480 -18.13 -17.54 -11.69
N VAL A 481 -18.38 -16.69 -10.70
CA VAL A 481 -19.69 -16.44 -10.10
C VAL A 481 -19.90 -14.94 -9.98
N ILE A 482 -21.04 -14.44 -10.45
CA ILE A 482 -21.42 -13.03 -10.33
C ILE A 482 -22.90 -12.90 -10.00
N THR A 483 -23.27 -11.85 -9.28
CA THR A 483 -24.66 -11.52 -8.99
C THR A 483 -25.35 -10.99 -10.25
N SER A 484 -26.55 -11.47 -10.53
CA SER A 484 -27.38 -10.99 -11.63
C SER A 484 -28.35 -9.90 -11.18
N LYS A 485 -28.88 -9.11 -12.13
CA LYS A 485 -29.73 -7.95 -11.87
C LYS A 485 -31.00 -8.27 -11.04
N ASP A 486 -31.54 -9.46 -11.20
CA ASP A 486 -32.70 -10.01 -10.48
C ASP A 486 -32.37 -10.58 -9.09
N GLY A 487 -31.13 -10.40 -8.59
CA GLY A 487 -30.71 -10.89 -7.28
C GLY A 487 -30.36 -12.38 -7.25
N ASN A 488 -30.29 -13.04 -8.40
CA ASN A 488 -29.82 -14.41 -8.55
C ASN A 488 -28.33 -14.46 -8.89
N LEU A 489 -27.82 -15.60 -9.34
CA LEU A 489 -26.43 -15.79 -9.73
C LEU A 489 -26.31 -16.19 -11.19
N TRP A 490 -25.27 -15.67 -11.84
CA TRP A 490 -24.66 -16.27 -13.02
C TRP A 490 -23.44 -17.07 -12.58
N VAL A 491 -23.36 -18.31 -13.07
CA VAL A 491 -22.26 -19.24 -12.76
C VAL A 491 -21.72 -19.80 -14.07
N SER A 492 -20.41 -19.69 -14.30
CA SER A 492 -19.77 -20.31 -15.47
C SER A 492 -18.94 -21.51 -15.05
N THR A 493 -19.07 -22.63 -15.77
CA THR A 493 -18.25 -23.84 -15.58
C THR A 493 -17.36 -24.08 -16.78
N THR A 494 -16.18 -24.65 -16.54
CA THR A 494 -15.22 -25.07 -17.56
C THR A 494 -14.99 -26.58 -17.50
N GLY A 495 -14.64 -27.17 -18.64
CA GLY A 495 -14.49 -28.62 -18.77
C GLY A 495 -15.79 -29.27 -19.23
N ASN A 496 -16.19 -30.38 -18.61
CA ASN A 496 -17.43 -31.05 -18.93
C ASN A 496 -18.34 -31.11 -17.69
N PRO A 497 -19.44 -30.31 -17.63
CA PRO A 497 -19.94 -29.42 -18.67
C PRO A 497 -19.25 -28.04 -18.79
N ASN A 498 -19.20 -27.49 -20.01
CA ASN A 498 -18.79 -26.10 -20.32
C ASN A 498 -20.04 -25.23 -20.53
N LYS A 499 -20.53 -24.59 -19.47
CA LYS A 499 -21.85 -23.95 -19.44
C LYS A 499 -21.83 -22.59 -18.75
N ILE A 500 -22.85 -21.80 -19.06
CA ILE A 500 -23.32 -20.71 -18.20
C ILE A 500 -24.65 -21.15 -17.61
N SER A 501 -24.77 -21.07 -16.29
CA SER A 501 -25.96 -21.46 -15.54
C SER A 501 -26.51 -20.28 -14.76
N LYS A 502 -27.84 -20.17 -14.72
CA LYS A 502 -28.59 -19.27 -13.85
C LYS A 502 -28.95 -20.04 -12.59
N VAL A 503 -28.57 -19.55 -11.42
CA VAL A 503 -28.83 -20.20 -10.13
C VAL A 503 -29.64 -19.28 -9.25
N ASP A 504 -30.73 -19.81 -8.68
CA ASP A 504 -31.54 -19.09 -7.69
C ASP A 504 -30.77 -18.97 -6.38
N SER A 505 -30.59 -17.75 -5.89
CA SER A 505 -29.78 -17.51 -4.69
C SER A 505 -30.52 -17.75 -3.37
N LYS A 506 -31.85 -18.00 -3.41
CA LYS A 506 -32.68 -18.32 -2.24
C LYS A 506 -32.92 -19.82 -2.11
N THR A 507 -33.26 -20.49 -3.21
CA THR A 507 -33.57 -21.92 -3.25
C THR A 507 -32.36 -22.78 -3.62
N PHE A 508 -31.29 -22.17 -4.11
CA PHE A 508 -30.04 -22.83 -4.53
C PHE A 508 -30.18 -23.74 -5.75
N THR A 509 -31.31 -23.66 -6.46
CA THR A 509 -31.60 -24.49 -7.63
C THR A 509 -31.05 -23.86 -8.91
N ILE A 510 -30.54 -24.69 -9.81
CA ILE A 510 -30.21 -24.28 -11.18
C ILE A 510 -31.52 -24.05 -11.95
N LEU A 511 -31.75 -22.82 -12.39
CA LEU A 511 -32.97 -22.39 -13.09
C LEU A 511 -32.91 -22.70 -14.59
N LYS A 512 -31.74 -22.49 -15.20
CA LYS A 512 -31.48 -22.74 -16.63
C LYS A 512 -29.99 -22.85 -16.85
N GLU A 513 -29.60 -23.59 -17.89
CA GLU A 513 -28.22 -23.67 -18.35
C GLU A 513 -28.13 -23.55 -19.87
N ASN A 514 -27.07 -22.91 -20.36
CA ASN A 514 -26.72 -22.87 -21.76
C ASN A 514 -25.31 -23.41 -21.97
N ALA A 515 -25.10 -24.18 -23.04
CA ALA A 515 -23.77 -24.51 -23.50
C ALA A 515 -23.07 -23.24 -24.03
N ILE A 516 -21.76 -23.15 -23.82
CA ILE A 516 -20.93 -22.11 -24.44
C ILE A 516 -20.41 -22.66 -25.77
N THR A 517 -20.87 -22.09 -26.88
CA THR A 517 -20.54 -22.58 -28.24
C THR A 517 -19.34 -21.87 -28.87
N GLU A 518 -18.91 -20.73 -28.33
CA GLU A 518 -17.76 -19.98 -28.83
C GLU A 518 -16.95 -19.36 -27.68
N GLY A 519 -15.62 -19.38 -27.80
CA GLY A 519 -14.70 -18.81 -26.81
C GLY A 519 -14.51 -19.68 -25.56
N ARG A 520 -13.86 -19.10 -24.53
CA ARG A 520 -13.57 -19.77 -23.25
C ARG A 520 -13.90 -18.86 -22.07
N VAL A 521 -14.49 -19.42 -21.03
CA VAL A 521 -14.87 -18.71 -19.79
C VAL A 521 -13.87 -18.90 -18.65
N SER A 522 -12.73 -19.54 -18.89
CA SER A 522 -11.66 -19.67 -17.89
C SER A 522 -10.58 -18.63 -18.14
N ASN A 523 -10.35 -17.74 -17.18
CA ASN A 523 -9.27 -16.74 -17.24
C ASN A 523 -7.90 -17.34 -16.81
N GLY A 524 -7.77 -18.65 -16.70
CA GLY A 524 -6.51 -19.29 -16.31
C GLY A 524 -6.13 -18.99 -14.86
N PHE A 525 -4.96 -18.39 -14.65
CA PHE A 525 -4.41 -18.08 -13.32
C PHE A 525 -4.93 -16.76 -12.72
N TRP A 526 -5.72 -16.00 -13.48
CA TRP A 526 -6.26 -14.70 -13.06
C TRP A 526 -7.40 -14.84 -12.05
N SER A 527 -7.58 -13.80 -11.23
CA SER A 527 -8.44 -13.80 -10.05
C SER A 527 -9.86 -13.26 -10.30
N THR A 528 -10.12 -12.58 -11.41
CA THR A 528 -11.51 -12.14 -11.72
C THR A 528 -12.41 -13.27 -12.23
N PRO A 529 -13.73 -13.17 -12.02
CA PRO A 529 -14.70 -14.09 -12.62
C PRO A 529 -14.51 -14.26 -14.14
N GLY A 530 -14.68 -15.49 -14.60
CA GLY A 530 -14.62 -15.87 -16.01
C GLY A 530 -15.65 -15.19 -16.93
N ILE A 531 -16.68 -14.60 -16.32
CA ILE A 531 -17.80 -13.94 -16.98
C ILE A 531 -18.10 -12.60 -16.30
N THR A 532 -18.66 -11.68 -17.09
CA THR A 532 -19.27 -10.43 -16.62
C THR A 532 -20.62 -10.25 -17.32
N ALA A 533 -21.56 -9.50 -16.76
CA ALA A 533 -22.92 -9.43 -17.32
C ALA A 533 -23.61 -8.07 -17.16
N LYS A 534 -24.41 -7.72 -18.18
CA LYS A 534 -25.45 -6.69 -18.12
C LYS A 534 -26.79 -7.33 -18.47
N GLY A 535 -27.62 -7.54 -17.47
CA GLY A 535 -28.90 -8.22 -17.64
C GLY A 535 -28.71 -9.65 -18.18
N ASP A 536 -29.27 -9.91 -19.36
CA ASP A 536 -29.23 -11.19 -20.08
C ASP A 536 -27.99 -11.37 -20.98
N THR A 537 -27.19 -10.31 -21.16
CA THR A 537 -26.00 -10.33 -22.00
C THR A 537 -24.76 -10.49 -21.15
N LEU A 538 -24.02 -11.58 -21.39
CA LEU A 538 -22.76 -11.89 -20.73
C LEU A 538 -21.58 -11.67 -21.69
N TYR A 539 -20.44 -11.29 -21.13
CA TYR A 539 -19.18 -11.15 -21.85
C TYR A 539 -18.09 -11.95 -21.14
N TYR A 540 -17.12 -12.43 -21.91
CA TYR A 540 -15.98 -13.19 -21.44
C TYR A 540 -14.84 -13.13 -22.46
N SER A 541 -13.62 -13.41 -22.02
CA SER A 541 -12.44 -13.39 -22.90
C SER A 541 -11.50 -14.58 -22.73
N GLY A 542 -11.68 -15.37 -21.68
CA GLY A 542 -10.81 -16.51 -21.37
C GLY A 542 -9.35 -16.11 -21.13
N GLY A 543 -9.12 -14.92 -20.56
CA GLY A 543 -7.78 -14.35 -20.37
C GLY A 543 -7.06 -13.95 -21.66
N SER A 544 -7.78 -13.85 -22.79
CA SER A 544 -7.24 -13.47 -24.10
C SER A 544 -7.73 -12.07 -24.53
N PRO A 545 -7.07 -11.39 -25.48
CA PRO A 545 -7.54 -10.12 -26.04
C PRO A 545 -8.83 -10.25 -26.88
N VAL A 546 -9.40 -11.45 -27.01
CA VAL A 546 -10.63 -11.66 -27.77
C VAL A 546 -11.83 -11.58 -26.83
N ILE A 547 -12.74 -10.65 -27.10
CA ILE A 547 -14.00 -10.53 -26.38
C ILE A 547 -15.08 -11.34 -27.09
N TYR A 548 -15.78 -12.17 -26.31
CA TYR A 548 -16.95 -12.92 -26.72
C TYR A 548 -18.17 -12.41 -25.94
N ARG A 549 -19.34 -12.60 -26.55
CA ARG A 549 -20.65 -12.31 -25.96
C ARG A 549 -21.46 -13.60 -25.91
N HIS A 550 -22.24 -13.78 -24.85
CA HIS A 550 -23.31 -14.76 -24.79
C HIS A 550 -24.64 -14.08 -24.45
N ILE A 551 -25.70 -14.37 -25.21
CA ILE A 551 -27.06 -13.91 -24.92
C ILE A 551 -27.82 -15.09 -24.29
N PHE A 552 -28.15 -14.99 -23.01
CA PHE A 552 -28.61 -16.15 -22.25
C PHE A 552 -30.04 -16.59 -22.59
N SER A 553 -30.90 -15.67 -23.01
CA SER A 553 -32.25 -15.99 -23.49
C SER A 553 -32.20 -16.87 -24.75
N THR A 554 -31.32 -16.57 -25.70
CA THR A 554 -31.20 -17.27 -26.99
C THR A 554 -30.19 -18.42 -26.98
N GLY A 555 -29.20 -18.40 -26.08
CA GLY A 555 -28.10 -19.35 -26.04
C GLY A 555 -26.97 -19.06 -27.05
N GLU A 556 -27.04 -17.95 -27.77
CA GLU A 556 -26.04 -17.57 -28.76
C GLU A 556 -24.74 -17.11 -28.09
N SER A 557 -23.62 -17.77 -28.40
CA SER A 557 -22.27 -17.22 -28.19
C SER A 557 -21.71 -16.68 -29.50
N LYS A 558 -21.06 -15.51 -29.44
CA LYS A 558 -20.49 -14.81 -30.60
C LYS A 558 -19.15 -14.15 -30.27
N LYS A 559 -18.14 -14.30 -31.11
CA LYS A 559 -16.93 -13.45 -31.09
C LYS A 559 -17.30 -12.01 -31.46
N MET A 560 -16.91 -11.07 -30.61
CA MET A 560 -17.19 -9.64 -30.80
C MET A 560 -16.02 -8.93 -31.46
N ILE A 561 -14.84 -9.01 -30.84
CA ILE A 561 -13.63 -8.33 -31.34
C ILE A 561 -12.37 -9.01 -30.79
N ASP A 562 -11.28 -8.96 -31.55
CA ASP A 562 -9.93 -9.07 -31.01
C ASP A 562 -9.42 -7.65 -30.75
N THR A 563 -9.18 -7.28 -29.50
CA THR A 563 -8.87 -5.89 -29.12
C THR A 563 -7.56 -5.40 -29.75
N LYS A 564 -6.65 -6.30 -30.13
CA LYS A 564 -5.38 -5.97 -30.79
C LYS A 564 -5.55 -5.34 -32.17
N THR A 565 -6.72 -5.48 -32.79
CA THR A 565 -6.98 -4.88 -34.10
C THR A 565 -7.23 -3.37 -34.01
N LEU A 566 -7.58 -2.86 -32.81
CA LEU A 566 -7.90 -1.45 -32.59
C LEU A 566 -7.01 -0.79 -31.53
N VAL A 567 -6.33 -1.57 -30.70
CA VAL A 567 -5.51 -1.06 -29.58
C VAL A 567 -4.09 -1.60 -29.71
N SER A 568 -3.13 -0.69 -29.82
CA SER A 568 -1.71 -1.02 -29.86
C SER A 568 -1.21 -1.48 -28.49
N ASN A 569 -0.15 -2.30 -28.46
CA ASN A 569 0.46 -2.80 -27.23
C ASN A 569 -0.47 -3.58 -26.27
N ALA A 570 -1.68 -3.96 -26.72
CA ALA A 570 -2.65 -4.75 -25.96
C ALA A 570 -2.30 -6.26 -25.95
N ASN A 571 -1.06 -6.59 -25.60
CA ASN A 571 -0.49 -7.93 -25.80
C ASN A 571 -1.05 -8.98 -24.85
N MET A 572 -1.17 -8.61 -23.57
CA MET A 572 -1.59 -9.48 -22.48
C MET A 572 -2.79 -8.87 -21.78
N VAL A 573 -3.88 -9.64 -21.70
CA VAL A 573 -5.02 -9.29 -20.85
C VAL A 573 -4.67 -9.63 -19.41
N TYR A 574 -4.79 -8.64 -18.53
CA TYR A 574 -4.50 -8.79 -17.11
C TYR A 574 -5.82 -8.73 -16.35
N ASN A 575 -6.28 -9.90 -15.89
CA ASN A 575 -7.65 -10.16 -15.46
C ASN A 575 -8.72 -10.02 -16.56
N GLY A 576 -9.88 -10.64 -16.34
CA GLY A 576 -11.00 -10.68 -17.29
C GLY A 576 -11.71 -9.32 -17.46
N PRO A 577 -12.53 -9.17 -18.52
CA PRO A 577 -13.24 -7.93 -18.79
C PRO A 577 -14.33 -7.66 -17.74
N GLY A 578 -14.72 -6.39 -17.61
CA GLY A 578 -15.88 -5.94 -16.85
C GLY A 578 -16.88 -5.24 -17.74
N VAL A 579 -18.15 -5.61 -17.71
CA VAL A 579 -19.21 -4.85 -18.39
C VAL A 579 -19.91 -3.92 -17.43
N HIS A 580 -20.03 -2.66 -17.83
CA HIS A 580 -20.71 -1.65 -17.05
C HIS A 580 -22.22 -2.00 -16.98
N PRO A 581 -22.82 -2.15 -15.78
CA PRO A 581 -24.20 -2.66 -15.63
C PRO A 581 -25.28 -1.72 -16.21
N ILE A 582 -25.01 -0.41 -16.26
CA ILE A 582 -25.91 0.59 -16.85
C ILE A 582 -25.65 0.78 -18.35
N THR A 583 -24.45 1.21 -18.75
CA THR A 583 -24.17 1.53 -20.16
C THR A 583 -24.06 0.30 -21.04
N GLY A 584 -23.52 -0.81 -20.54
CA GLY A 584 -23.16 -1.98 -21.34
C GLY A 584 -21.81 -1.85 -22.03
N ASP A 585 -21.07 -0.79 -21.73
CA ASP A 585 -19.69 -0.65 -22.20
C ASP A 585 -18.82 -1.74 -21.54
N VAL A 586 -17.99 -2.41 -22.33
CA VAL A 586 -17.09 -3.49 -21.91
C VAL A 586 -15.69 -2.93 -21.73
N TYR A 587 -15.20 -2.95 -20.51
CA TYR A 587 -13.87 -2.54 -20.11
C TYR A 587 -12.94 -3.74 -20.11
N ILE A 588 -11.72 -3.55 -20.61
CA ILE A 588 -10.66 -4.56 -20.56
C ILE A 588 -9.32 -3.88 -20.32
N ASN A 589 -8.53 -4.47 -19.42
CA ASN A 589 -7.20 -3.98 -19.12
C ASN A 589 -6.15 -4.85 -19.80
N THR A 590 -5.18 -4.22 -20.43
CA THR A 590 -4.08 -4.92 -21.10
C THR A 590 -2.74 -4.30 -20.77
N ILE A 591 -1.70 -5.13 -20.74
CA ILE A 591 -0.31 -4.70 -20.63
C ILE A 591 0.48 -5.22 -21.83
N LYS A 592 1.54 -4.50 -22.20
CA LYS A 592 2.44 -4.94 -23.28
C LYS A 592 3.21 -6.21 -22.91
N GLY A 593 3.58 -6.37 -21.65
CA GLY A 593 4.34 -7.51 -21.16
C GLY A 593 4.70 -7.39 -19.68
N PHE A 594 5.48 -8.37 -19.18
CA PHE A 594 6.08 -8.34 -17.85
C PHE A 594 7.34 -7.46 -17.81
N GLY A 595 8.09 -7.49 -16.69
CA GLY A 595 9.31 -6.70 -16.55
C GLY A 595 8.96 -5.22 -16.37
N TRP A 596 9.49 -4.35 -17.22
CA TRP A 596 9.12 -2.93 -17.27
C TRP A 596 8.06 -2.60 -18.32
N ASP A 597 7.75 -3.54 -19.23
CA ASP A 597 6.72 -3.36 -20.25
C ASP A 597 5.30 -3.27 -19.64
N PHE A 598 5.11 -3.62 -18.37
CA PHE A 598 3.82 -3.42 -17.68
C PHE A 598 3.42 -1.94 -17.56
N THR A 599 4.40 -1.03 -17.65
CA THR A 599 4.16 0.42 -17.66
C THR A 599 3.57 0.91 -18.98
N ILE A 600 3.65 0.09 -20.03
CA ILE A 600 2.97 0.31 -21.32
C ILE A 600 1.68 -0.51 -21.30
N ASN A 601 0.55 0.17 -21.11
CA ASN A 601 -0.71 -0.50 -20.82
C ASN A 601 -1.93 0.29 -21.27
N ASN A 602 -3.07 -0.38 -21.33
CA ASN A 602 -4.32 0.21 -21.80
C ASN A 602 -5.49 -0.19 -20.89
N ILE A 603 -6.36 0.79 -20.62
CA ILE A 603 -7.74 0.57 -20.21
C ILE A 603 -8.60 0.88 -21.43
N SER A 604 -9.11 -0.15 -22.10
CA SER A 604 -9.88 0.00 -23.33
C SER A 604 -11.36 -0.21 -23.05
N VAL A 605 -12.20 0.67 -23.61
CA VAL A 605 -13.66 0.66 -23.42
C VAL A 605 -14.31 0.39 -24.77
N PHE A 606 -15.07 -0.69 -24.85
CA PHE A 606 -15.79 -1.10 -26.05
C PHE A 606 -17.30 -0.94 -25.91
N ASN A 607 -17.98 -0.48 -26.95
CA ASN A 607 -19.42 -0.46 -27.06
C ASN A 607 -19.83 -1.22 -28.33
N PHE A 608 -20.61 -2.28 -28.15
CA PHE A 608 -21.02 -3.17 -29.24
C PHE A 608 -22.40 -2.86 -29.81
N ASP A 609 -22.90 -1.63 -29.65
CA ASP A 609 -24.05 -1.16 -30.41
C ASP A 609 -23.67 -1.05 -31.90
N GLU A 610 -24.33 -1.85 -32.73
CA GLU A 610 -24.06 -1.96 -34.17
C GLU A 610 -24.31 -0.65 -34.94
N LYS A 611 -24.95 0.34 -34.30
CA LYS A 611 -25.16 1.69 -34.87
C LYS A 611 -23.92 2.59 -34.75
N LEU A 612 -22.93 2.22 -33.94
CA LEU A 612 -21.73 3.02 -33.75
C LEU A 612 -20.71 2.76 -34.88
N PRO A 613 -19.97 3.79 -35.33
CA PRO A 613 -18.99 3.65 -36.42
C PRO A 613 -17.76 2.83 -36.02
N SER A 614 -17.48 2.71 -34.73
CA SER A 614 -16.39 1.91 -34.17
C SER A 614 -16.83 1.33 -32.82
N PRO A 615 -16.46 0.08 -32.52
CA PRO A 615 -16.72 -0.48 -31.21
C PRO A 615 -15.75 0.07 -30.14
N LEU A 616 -14.57 0.59 -30.50
CA LEU A 616 -13.67 1.23 -29.53
C LEU A 616 -14.19 2.62 -29.19
N LYS A 617 -14.71 2.77 -27.96
CA LYS A 617 -15.28 4.02 -27.45
C LYS A 617 -14.23 4.92 -26.80
N ALA A 618 -13.30 4.34 -26.05
CA ALA A 618 -12.20 5.06 -25.41
C ALA A 618 -11.00 4.13 -25.18
N ASN A 619 -9.80 4.72 -25.17
CA ASN A 619 -8.57 4.05 -24.75
C ASN A 619 -7.79 4.98 -23.82
N TYR A 620 -7.45 4.50 -22.62
CA TYR A 620 -6.63 5.24 -21.66
C TYR A 620 -5.28 4.53 -21.51
N GLU A 621 -4.21 5.24 -21.81
CA GLU A 621 -2.87 4.67 -21.90
C GLU A 621 -2.06 4.96 -20.64
N ASP A 622 -1.24 3.98 -20.23
CA ASP A 622 -0.18 4.07 -19.23
C ASP A 622 -0.59 4.38 -17.77
N TYR A 623 -1.88 4.24 -17.45
CA TYR A 623 -2.41 4.43 -16.09
C TYR A 623 -2.34 3.20 -15.19
N THR A 624 -2.46 1.98 -15.72
CA THR A 624 -2.55 0.77 -14.89
C THR A 624 -1.19 0.25 -14.43
N ARG A 625 -1.19 -0.52 -13.33
CA ARG A 625 -0.01 -1.16 -12.73
C ARG A 625 -0.43 -2.53 -12.21
N PHE A 626 -0.37 -3.55 -13.07
CA PHE A 626 -0.92 -4.89 -12.80
C PHE A 626 -2.37 -4.82 -12.29
N PRO A 627 -3.34 -4.50 -13.16
CA PRO A 627 -4.69 -4.17 -12.73
C PRO A 627 -5.45 -5.39 -12.18
N ALA A 628 -5.64 -5.44 -10.86
CA ALA A 628 -6.30 -6.52 -10.12
C ALA A 628 -7.76 -6.73 -10.56
N GLY A 629 -8.45 -5.67 -10.97
CA GLY A 629 -9.81 -5.80 -11.46
C GLY A 629 -10.49 -4.49 -11.86
N ILE A 630 -11.63 -4.65 -12.52
CA ILE A 630 -12.55 -3.59 -12.91
C ILE A 630 -13.80 -3.68 -12.03
N PHE A 631 -14.25 -2.53 -11.56
CA PHE A 631 -15.35 -2.38 -10.62
C PHE A 631 -16.25 -1.22 -11.04
N PHE A 632 -17.55 -1.33 -10.85
CA PHE A 632 -18.51 -0.29 -11.25
C PHE A 632 -19.30 0.16 -10.04
N SER A 633 -19.37 1.46 -9.80
CA SER A 633 -20.13 2.05 -8.68
C SER A 633 -21.58 1.55 -8.61
N ALA A 634 -22.21 1.33 -9.78
CA ALA A 634 -23.58 0.83 -9.90
C ALA A 634 -23.78 -0.61 -9.44
N ASN A 635 -22.73 -1.44 -9.37
CA ASN A 635 -22.83 -2.83 -8.89
C ASN A 635 -22.90 -2.94 -7.37
N PHE A 636 -22.68 -1.83 -6.65
CA PHE A 636 -22.48 -1.83 -5.21
C PHE A 636 -23.45 -0.91 -4.45
N LYS A 637 -24.54 -0.50 -5.11
CA LYS A 637 -25.59 0.32 -4.50
C LYS A 637 -26.60 -0.54 -3.73
#